data_AF-A0A8C1LJ47-F1
#
_entry.id   AF-A0A8C1LJ47-F1
#
_cell.length_a   1.000
_cell.length_b   1.000
_cell.length_c   1.000
_cell.angle_alpha   90.00
_cell.angle_beta   90.00
_cell.angle_gamma   90.00
#
_symmetry.space_group_name_H-M   'P 1'
#
loop_
_entity.id
_entity.type
_entity.pdbx_description
1 polymer ?
#
loop_
_entity_poly.entity_id
_entity_poly.type
_entity_poly.pdbx_seq_one_letter_code
_entity_poly.pdbx_strand_id
1 'polypeptide(L)'
;TWQYHDFHLNTFRHTHADMARTSAVMSEFGRFYEQQYAVALFNSVRYEIEGGGNTQTQLLHRKDPLKNKSIFSGGLFQYLEESKKWRSRFLYVGDSYNISLYESKAAHDRGLHSKGVINCAGYRALTSMEEYLGLLNNSLSDTKAKAASAPFLKCPSQFPLILWHPYARHHYFCVMTEKEQKKWHAIFQDCVRHSNNGLSEECKVATPAFTDALRLYRQAKGHYGTWDMMCGNQAQILANLVMETLHPELKNLIVPRLKGKLQQRQRDWMLISDAVYRQVLSQTKTQHEALAQVCEVERPRLDSALRTDMDQIVTSKEHVSGKIRAFVLPRVEQLVRSKVQPYIHSILEALMEPTSRGFSEVRDILFRELVEVSKNTMNDSSSEKVGEHMDKISMLAFHPVKMQSCYEKMEALNLEGLQQRCDVSSPSVFIQRAQILMRQQMDNAVHTFEQLVHQSLDGHSGEDFCKTIQRCQDRVLKKYDYDSSTVRKKFFREALLQIIIPYMLKQLSPSCSPELPKYKELIFEDFSRFILVENIFEEVVLQSVSKDIMMAVKEAAVQRRHNLYRDSMVLTNSDPNLHLLGEDTIDWAGQIRGVKGERQGGENEGQTEQDLETEKPVNPIQQEPIEKEPGSPDSISEIRDLINPNALTLRNVHLEWKSYYRVSDRASWQRIEVGVENSSESGHILV
;
A
#
# COMPACT_ATOMS: atom_id res chain seq x y z
N THR A 1 -38.17 -8.08 29.17
CA THR A 1 -37.65 -9.38 29.63
C THR A 1 -37.95 -10.51 28.65
N TRP A 2 -39.20 -10.71 28.20
CA TRP A 2 -39.51 -11.72 27.17
C TRP A 2 -38.84 -11.49 25.79
N GLN A 3 -38.68 -10.24 25.32
CA GLN A 3 -37.91 -9.93 24.10
C GLN A 3 -36.39 -10.12 24.25
N TYR A 4 -35.86 -10.06 25.47
CA TYR A 4 -34.44 -10.29 25.75
C TYR A 4 -34.13 -11.78 25.76
N HIS A 5 -35.05 -12.61 26.27
CA HIS A 5 -34.90 -14.06 26.29
C HIS A 5 -34.97 -14.68 24.88
N ASP A 6 -35.85 -14.16 24.02
CA ASP A 6 -36.00 -14.58 22.63
C ASP A 6 -34.86 -14.10 21.72
N PHE A 7 -34.25 -12.95 22.06
CA PHE A 7 -32.99 -12.49 21.47
C PHE A 7 -31.89 -13.49 21.81
N HIS A 8 -31.63 -13.79 23.09
CA HIS A 8 -30.59 -14.73 23.48
C HIS A 8 -30.77 -16.16 22.94
N LEU A 9 -32.00 -16.69 22.86
CA LEU A 9 -32.26 -18.03 22.32
C LEU A 9 -32.07 -18.11 20.79
N ASN A 10 -32.47 -17.07 20.04
CA ASN A 10 -32.18 -16.99 18.62
C ASN A 10 -30.68 -16.72 18.38
N THR A 11 -30.05 -15.82 19.14
CA THR A 11 -28.60 -15.59 19.11
C THR A 11 -27.83 -16.88 19.41
N PHE A 12 -28.31 -17.76 20.29
CA PHE A 12 -27.65 -19.05 20.60
C PHE A 12 -27.76 -20.09 19.46
N ARG A 13 -28.88 -20.13 18.73
CA ARG A 13 -29.00 -20.99 17.53
C ARG A 13 -28.23 -20.42 16.34
N HIS A 14 -28.24 -19.09 16.18
CA HIS A 14 -27.52 -18.41 15.10
C HIS A 14 -26.01 -18.44 15.34
N THR A 15 -25.52 -18.24 16.57
CA THR A 15 -24.10 -18.41 16.91
C THR A 15 -23.54 -19.77 16.47
N HIS A 16 -24.29 -20.87 16.59
CA HIS A 16 -23.85 -22.18 16.11
C HIS A 16 -23.79 -22.27 14.57
N ALA A 17 -24.77 -21.71 13.87
CA ALA A 17 -24.78 -21.66 12.41
C ALA A 17 -23.67 -20.72 11.87
N ASP A 18 -23.46 -19.59 12.52
CA ASP A 18 -22.41 -18.61 12.22
C ASP A 18 -21.03 -19.22 12.44
N MET A 19 -20.84 -19.98 13.52
CA MET A 19 -19.60 -20.72 13.80
C MET A 19 -19.32 -21.82 12.76
N ALA A 20 -20.36 -22.54 12.32
CA ALA A 20 -20.23 -23.55 11.27
C ALA A 20 -19.86 -22.92 9.92
N ARG A 21 -20.53 -21.81 9.55
CA ARG A 21 -20.24 -21.09 8.30
C ARG A 21 -18.84 -20.49 8.29
N THR A 22 -18.44 -19.87 9.39
CA THR A 22 -17.08 -19.33 9.58
C THR A 22 -16.04 -20.43 9.40
N SER A 23 -16.23 -21.59 10.04
CA SER A 23 -15.30 -22.71 9.94
C SER A 23 -15.23 -23.30 8.53
N ALA A 24 -16.35 -23.33 7.80
CA ALA A 24 -16.36 -23.80 6.41
C ALA A 24 -15.54 -22.89 5.49
N VAL A 25 -15.75 -21.58 5.58
CA VAL A 25 -14.98 -20.58 4.80
C VAL A 25 -13.49 -20.66 5.16
N MET A 26 -13.16 -20.74 6.46
CA MET A 26 -11.78 -20.82 6.92
C MET A 26 -11.09 -22.12 6.52
N SER A 27 -11.81 -23.24 6.47
CA SER A 27 -11.25 -24.52 5.99
C SER A 27 -10.95 -24.48 4.50
N GLU A 28 -11.84 -23.93 3.67
CA GLU A 28 -11.61 -23.79 2.23
C GLU A 28 -10.49 -22.78 1.94
N PHE A 29 -10.48 -21.62 2.62
CA PHE A 29 -9.37 -20.67 2.57
C PHE A 29 -8.04 -21.31 3.01
N GLY A 30 -8.06 -22.07 4.11
CA GLY A 30 -6.86 -22.70 4.68
C GLY A 30 -6.14 -23.62 3.69
N ARG A 31 -6.89 -24.37 2.87
CA ARG A 31 -6.32 -25.19 1.80
C ARG A 31 -5.55 -24.37 0.78
N PHE A 32 -6.10 -23.22 0.36
CA PHE A 32 -5.38 -22.32 -0.54
C PHE A 32 -4.16 -21.71 0.17
N TYR A 33 -4.28 -21.31 1.43
CA TYR A 33 -3.19 -20.69 2.16
C TYR A 33 -1.99 -21.61 2.35
N GLU A 34 -2.19 -22.86 2.74
CA GLU A 34 -1.10 -23.85 2.88
C GLU A 34 -0.36 -24.08 1.55
N GLN A 35 -1.11 -24.16 0.45
CA GLN A 35 -0.55 -24.29 -0.89
C GLN A 35 0.24 -23.05 -1.31
N GLN A 36 -0.35 -21.86 -1.16
CA GLN A 36 0.31 -20.60 -1.52
C GLN A 36 1.48 -20.25 -0.61
N TYR A 37 1.53 -20.74 0.62
CA TYR A 37 2.66 -20.54 1.51
C TYR A 37 3.94 -21.17 0.96
N ALA A 38 3.87 -22.41 0.47
CA ALA A 38 5.01 -23.09 -0.14
C ALA A 38 5.46 -22.40 -1.45
N VAL A 39 4.51 -21.95 -2.27
CA VAL A 39 4.80 -21.20 -3.50
C VAL A 39 5.44 -19.83 -3.21
N ALA A 40 4.94 -19.11 -2.20
CA ALA A 40 5.50 -17.83 -1.78
C ALA A 40 6.91 -18.00 -1.19
N LEU A 41 7.13 -19.07 -0.41
CA LEU A 41 8.46 -19.41 0.10
C LEU A 41 9.44 -19.74 -1.04
N PHE A 42 9.01 -20.53 -2.04
CA PHE A 42 9.80 -20.78 -3.25
C PHE A 42 10.26 -19.48 -3.92
N ASN A 43 9.34 -18.54 -4.16
CA ASN A 43 9.68 -17.26 -4.79
C ASN A 43 10.64 -16.43 -3.93
N SER A 44 10.43 -16.37 -2.62
CA SER A 44 11.30 -15.65 -1.68
C SER A 44 12.72 -16.22 -1.65
N VAL A 45 12.86 -17.54 -1.51
CA VAL A 45 14.17 -18.21 -1.45
C VAL A 45 14.89 -18.09 -2.78
N ARG A 46 14.18 -18.24 -3.91
CA ARG A 46 14.75 -18.04 -5.24
C ARG A 46 15.31 -16.63 -5.39
N TYR A 47 14.57 -15.62 -4.99
CA TYR A 47 15.01 -14.22 -5.05
C TYR A 47 16.27 -13.96 -4.19
N GLU A 48 16.35 -14.57 -3.00
CA GLU A 48 17.54 -14.51 -2.15
C GLU A 48 18.77 -15.15 -2.81
N ILE A 49 18.60 -16.32 -3.45
CA ILE A 49 19.68 -17.05 -4.13
C ILE A 49 20.16 -16.32 -5.38
N GLU A 50 19.23 -15.76 -6.17
CA GLU A 50 19.54 -15.00 -7.40
C GLU A 50 20.20 -13.63 -7.09
N GLY A 51 20.43 -13.30 -5.81
CA GLY A 51 21.15 -12.10 -5.41
C GLY A 51 20.39 -10.82 -5.73
N GLY A 52 19.07 -10.85 -5.56
CA GLY A 52 18.15 -9.81 -6.00
C GLY A 52 18.68 -8.39 -5.75
N GLY A 53 18.98 -7.68 -6.83
CA GLY A 53 19.46 -6.30 -6.77
C GLY A 53 18.35 -5.34 -6.37
N ASN A 54 18.64 -4.40 -5.48
CA ASN A 54 17.75 -3.27 -5.20
C ASN A 54 18.25 -2.05 -5.98
N THR A 55 17.41 -1.36 -6.76
CA THR A 55 17.78 0.04 -7.06
C THR A 55 17.73 0.84 -5.79
N GLN A 56 18.79 1.61 -5.61
CA GLN A 56 18.92 2.58 -4.56
C GLN A 56 17.92 3.73 -4.76
N THR A 57 17.05 3.93 -3.77
CA THR A 57 16.24 5.15 -3.67
C THR A 57 17.15 6.35 -3.44
N GLN A 58 16.77 7.51 -3.96
CA GLN A 58 17.57 8.72 -3.76
C GLN A 58 17.28 9.42 -2.44
N LEU A 59 16.07 9.23 -1.91
CA LEU A 59 15.65 9.66 -0.58
C LEU A 59 15.93 8.58 0.47
N LEU A 60 16.24 9.04 1.68
CA LEU A 60 16.36 8.22 2.87
C LEU A 60 14.98 7.82 3.40
N HIS A 61 14.95 6.69 4.10
CA HIS A 61 13.73 6.11 4.64
C HIS A 61 13.85 5.97 6.16
N ARG A 62 12.84 6.48 6.87
CA ARG A 62 12.74 6.31 8.31
C ARG A 62 12.00 5.01 8.64
N LYS A 63 12.51 4.20 9.57
CA LYS A 63 11.86 2.95 10.00
C LYS A 63 10.55 3.20 10.75
N ASP A 64 10.61 4.00 11.82
CA ASP A 64 9.45 4.27 12.69
C ASP A 64 9.14 5.78 12.78
N PRO A 65 8.44 6.37 11.81
CA PRO A 65 8.27 7.83 11.73
C PRO A 65 7.43 8.46 12.84
N LEU A 66 6.59 7.65 13.50
CA LEU A 66 5.67 8.10 14.54
C LEU A 66 6.05 7.63 15.94
N LYS A 67 7.21 6.97 16.13
CA LYS A 67 7.62 6.45 17.43
C LYS A 67 7.58 7.53 18.50
N ASN A 68 6.81 7.30 19.56
CA ASN A 68 6.58 8.25 20.67
C ASN A 68 5.92 9.60 20.28
N LYS A 69 5.31 9.71 19.09
CA LYS A 69 4.63 10.92 18.62
C LYS A 69 3.11 10.74 18.65
N SER A 70 2.40 11.83 18.98
CA SER A 70 0.94 11.90 18.83
C SER A 70 0.60 12.55 17.50
N ILE A 71 -0.33 11.94 16.75
CA ILE A 71 -0.82 12.51 15.49
C ILE A 71 -1.82 13.62 15.80
N PHE A 72 -2.80 13.32 16.64
CA PHE A 72 -3.82 14.29 17.02
C PHE A 72 -4.55 13.92 18.31
N SER A 73 -5.09 14.92 18.99
CA SER A 73 -6.04 14.72 20.07
C SER A 73 -7.00 15.90 20.23
N GLY A 74 -8.18 15.65 20.82
CA GLY A 74 -9.13 16.71 21.11
C GLY A 74 -10.49 16.19 21.58
N GLY A 75 -11.36 17.11 22.00
CA GLY A 75 -12.70 16.79 22.50
C GLY A 75 -13.73 16.68 21.39
N LEU A 76 -14.59 15.66 21.42
CA LEU A 76 -15.82 15.57 20.61
C LEU A 76 -17.01 15.16 21.48
N PHE A 77 -18.22 15.46 21.01
CA PHE A 77 -19.42 14.83 21.53
C PHE A 77 -19.62 13.49 20.84
N GLN A 78 -19.65 12.40 21.60
CA GLN A 78 -19.95 11.05 21.10
C GLN A 78 -21.36 10.63 21.53
N TYR A 79 -22.15 10.05 20.62
CA TYR A 79 -23.39 9.39 20.98
C TYR A 79 -23.14 7.99 21.54
N LEU A 80 -23.65 7.71 22.73
CA LEU A 80 -23.53 6.41 23.38
C LEU A 80 -24.85 5.64 23.26
N GLU A 81 -24.82 4.51 22.55
CA GLU A 81 -26.02 3.70 22.28
C GLU A 81 -26.63 3.14 23.57
N GLU A 82 -25.79 2.79 24.55
CA GLU A 82 -26.19 2.17 25.82
C GLU A 82 -27.02 3.13 26.68
N SER A 83 -26.66 4.42 26.67
CA SER A 83 -27.34 5.44 27.47
C SER A 83 -28.26 6.34 26.64
N LYS A 84 -28.26 6.19 25.31
CA LYS A 84 -28.95 7.04 24.32
C LYS A 84 -28.67 8.54 24.51
N LYS A 85 -27.47 8.89 24.97
CA LYS A 85 -27.05 10.26 25.30
C LYS A 85 -25.76 10.63 24.58
N TRP A 86 -25.66 11.90 24.23
CA TRP A 86 -24.40 12.52 23.80
C TRP A 86 -23.55 12.84 25.03
N ARG A 87 -22.27 12.47 24.98
CA ARG A 87 -21.30 12.77 26.04
C ARG A 87 -20.01 13.32 25.45
N SER A 88 -19.38 14.25 26.17
CA SER A 88 -18.03 14.69 25.82
C SER A 88 -17.04 13.54 26.03
N ARG A 89 -16.14 13.37 25.06
CA ARG A 89 -15.05 12.40 25.06
C ARG A 89 -13.80 13.09 24.54
N PHE A 90 -12.68 12.76 25.16
CA PHE A 90 -11.36 13.14 24.65
C PHE A 90 -10.85 12.01 23.77
N LEU A 91 -10.63 12.30 22.49
CA LEU A 91 -10.09 11.36 21.51
C LEU A 91 -8.58 11.58 21.40
N TYR A 92 -7.83 10.49 21.37
CA TYR A 92 -6.38 10.48 21.18
C TYR A 92 -6.01 9.52 20.06
N VAL A 93 -5.22 10.00 19.11
CA VAL A 93 -4.68 9.24 17.98
C VAL A 93 -3.16 9.20 18.10
N GLY A 94 -2.64 8.02 18.39
CA GLY A 94 -1.21 7.74 18.50
C GLY A 94 -0.62 7.20 17.20
N ASP A 95 0.56 6.60 17.32
CA ASP A 95 1.34 5.98 16.24
C ASP A 95 0.61 4.86 15.48
N SER A 96 -0.19 4.06 16.17
CA SER A 96 -0.99 2.96 15.58
C SER A 96 -2.22 3.44 14.79
N TYR A 97 -2.50 4.75 14.75
CA TYR A 97 -3.72 5.34 14.18
C TYR A 97 -5.05 4.86 14.78
N ASN A 98 -5.02 4.01 15.81
CA ASN A 98 -6.20 3.64 16.56
C ASN A 98 -6.70 4.85 17.36
N ILE A 99 -8.02 5.04 17.38
CA ILE A 99 -8.65 6.15 18.10
C ILE A 99 -8.98 5.69 19.51
N SER A 100 -8.24 6.18 20.50
CA SER A 100 -8.50 5.90 21.92
C SER A 100 -9.49 6.91 22.50
N LEU A 101 -10.51 6.42 23.19
CA LEU A 101 -11.59 7.22 23.76
C LEU A 101 -11.40 7.38 25.27
N TYR A 102 -11.24 8.60 25.76
CA TYR A 102 -11.14 8.92 27.18
C TYR A 102 -12.32 9.75 27.66
N GLU A 103 -12.58 9.69 28.97
CA GLU A 103 -13.63 10.49 29.59
C GLU A 103 -13.34 11.99 29.54
N SER A 104 -12.07 12.37 29.71
CA SER A 104 -11.58 13.74 29.58
C SER A 104 -10.08 13.73 29.29
N LYS A 105 -9.53 14.89 28.89
CA LYS A 105 -8.08 15.07 28.74
C LYS A 105 -7.31 14.74 30.03
N ALA A 106 -7.82 15.18 31.18
CA ALA A 106 -7.22 14.89 32.49
C ALA A 106 -7.22 13.40 32.86
N ALA A 107 -8.11 12.58 32.27
CA ALA A 107 -8.06 11.13 32.44
C ALA A 107 -6.93 10.51 31.63
N HIS A 108 -6.75 10.95 30.38
CA HIS A 108 -5.63 10.55 29.53
C HIS A 108 -4.28 10.96 30.14
N ASP A 109 -4.13 12.22 30.55
CA ASP A 109 -2.87 12.75 31.07
C ASP A 109 -2.43 12.08 32.39
N ARG A 110 -3.37 11.49 33.13
CA ARG A 110 -3.11 10.67 34.33
C ARG A 110 -2.85 9.19 34.03
N GLY A 111 -2.79 8.80 32.77
CA GLY A 111 -2.59 7.40 32.35
C GLY A 111 -3.74 6.47 32.72
N LEU A 112 -4.96 7.00 32.87
CA LEU A 112 -6.14 6.14 33.13
C LEU A 112 -6.51 5.35 31.88
N HIS A 113 -7.11 4.18 32.06
CA HIS A 113 -7.55 3.34 30.94
C HIS A 113 -8.56 4.05 30.04
N SER A 114 -8.41 3.84 28.73
CA SER A 114 -9.40 4.29 27.75
C SER A 114 -10.74 3.58 27.97
N LYS A 115 -11.85 4.25 27.65
CA LYS A 115 -13.20 3.67 27.66
C LYS A 115 -13.43 2.75 26.46
N GLY A 116 -12.56 2.81 25.46
CA GLY A 116 -12.61 2.01 24.24
C GLY A 116 -11.59 2.48 23.22
N VAL A 117 -11.34 1.62 22.24
CA VAL A 117 -10.43 1.88 21.12
C VAL A 117 -11.17 1.54 19.84
N ILE A 118 -11.07 2.42 18.84
CA ILE A 118 -11.63 2.21 17.51
C ILE A 118 -10.48 1.99 16.54
N ASN A 119 -10.45 0.81 15.90
CA ASN A 119 -9.66 0.56 14.71
C ASN A 119 -10.52 0.88 13.48
N CYS A 120 -10.00 1.67 12.55
CA CYS A 120 -10.79 2.22 11.45
C CYS A 120 -10.71 1.40 10.16
N ALA A 121 -10.20 0.17 10.19
CA ALA A 121 -10.14 -0.68 9.00
C ALA A 121 -11.56 -0.94 8.46
N GLY A 122 -11.76 -0.76 7.15
CA GLY A 122 -13.04 -0.94 6.47
C GLY A 122 -14.09 0.15 6.74
N TYR A 123 -13.79 1.14 7.59
CA TYR A 123 -14.70 2.24 7.86
C TYR A 123 -14.70 3.30 6.75
N ARG A 124 -15.80 4.07 6.67
CA ARG A 124 -15.90 5.31 5.90
C ARG A 124 -16.24 6.46 6.84
N ALA A 125 -15.53 7.57 6.70
CA ALA A 125 -15.76 8.79 7.46
C ALA A 125 -16.72 9.72 6.71
N LEU A 126 -17.91 9.92 7.26
CA LEU A 126 -18.99 10.72 6.67
C LEU A 126 -19.17 12.01 7.45
N THR A 127 -19.58 13.08 6.76
CA THR A 127 -19.84 14.40 7.35
C THR A 127 -21.32 14.81 7.32
N SER A 128 -22.19 13.97 6.73
CA SER A 128 -23.62 14.23 6.59
C SER A 128 -24.47 13.07 7.09
N MET A 129 -25.56 13.41 7.77
CA MET A 129 -26.60 12.44 8.15
C MET A 129 -27.37 11.94 6.93
N GLU A 130 -27.50 12.76 5.88
CA GLU A 130 -28.19 12.38 4.64
C GLU A 130 -27.44 11.25 3.93
N GLU A 131 -26.12 11.42 3.75
CA GLU A 131 -25.24 10.40 3.17
C GLU A 131 -25.31 9.09 3.96
N TYR A 132 -25.22 9.19 5.28
CA TYR A 132 -25.35 8.04 6.18
C TYR A 132 -26.69 7.32 6.00
N LEU A 133 -27.82 8.05 6.02
CA LEU A 133 -29.15 7.46 5.84
C LEU A 133 -29.33 6.84 4.43
N GLY A 134 -28.70 7.40 3.40
CA GLY A 134 -28.64 6.81 2.07
C GLY A 134 -28.02 5.40 2.08
N LEU A 135 -26.87 5.25 2.74
CA LEU A 135 -26.21 3.94 2.92
C LEU A 135 -27.09 2.95 3.71
N LEU A 136 -27.84 3.42 4.70
CA LEU A 136 -28.72 2.56 5.50
C LEU A 136 -29.96 2.09 4.76
N ASN A 137 -30.55 2.96 3.95
CA ASN A 137 -31.76 2.63 3.21
C ASN A 137 -31.46 1.59 2.12
N ASN A 138 -30.32 1.71 1.45
CA ASN A 138 -29.82 0.67 0.53
C ASN A 138 -29.58 -0.67 1.26
N SER A 139 -29.24 -0.61 2.55
CA SER A 139 -29.01 -1.80 3.36
C SER A 139 -30.27 -2.55 3.77
N LEU A 140 -31.49 -2.00 3.68
CA LEU A 140 -32.74 -2.62 4.19
C LEU A 140 -33.98 -2.43 3.27
N SER A 141 -33.74 -2.19 1.98
CA SER A 141 -34.72 -1.77 0.96
C SER A 141 -35.97 -2.66 0.75
N ASP A 142 -35.99 -3.91 1.21
CA ASP A 142 -37.15 -4.82 1.07
C ASP A 142 -38.28 -4.62 2.10
N THR A 143 -38.23 -3.55 2.89
CA THR A 143 -39.24 -3.34 3.93
C THR A 143 -40.34 -2.38 3.47
N LYS A 144 -41.57 -2.91 3.31
CA LYS A 144 -42.85 -2.16 3.20
C LYS A 144 -43.17 -1.30 4.45
N ALA A 145 -42.16 -0.80 5.15
CA ALA A 145 -42.30 0.00 6.35
C ALA A 145 -42.43 1.48 5.97
N LYS A 146 -43.48 2.15 6.47
CA LYS A 146 -43.67 3.59 6.27
C LYS A 146 -42.42 4.36 6.72
N ALA A 147 -41.89 5.21 5.85
CA ALA A 147 -40.79 6.13 6.17
C ALA A 147 -41.20 7.01 7.35
N ALA A 148 -40.33 7.09 8.37
CA ALA A 148 -40.51 8.03 9.47
C ALA A 148 -39.91 9.38 9.08
N SER A 149 -40.61 10.48 9.36
CA SER A 149 -40.20 11.85 8.97
C SER A 149 -39.11 12.47 9.86
N ALA A 150 -38.75 11.86 10.99
CA ALA A 150 -37.76 12.41 11.92
C ALA A 150 -36.53 11.49 12.03
N PRO A 151 -35.28 12.01 12.01
CA PRO A 151 -34.08 11.19 12.14
C PRO A 151 -34.03 10.52 13.53
N PHE A 152 -33.60 9.26 13.58
CA PHE A 152 -33.49 8.55 14.86
C PHE A 152 -32.43 9.16 15.77
N LEU A 153 -31.42 9.81 15.19
CA LEU A 153 -30.33 10.45 15.90
C LEU A 153 -30.45 11.96 15.69
N LYS A 154 -30.75 12.68 16.76
CA LYS A 154 -30.69 14.15 16.78
C LYS A 154 -29.29 14.56 17.21
N CYS A 155 -28.52 15.13 16.27
CA CYS A 155 -27.19 15.65 16.55
C CYS A 155 -27.28 16.96 17.36
N PRO A 156 -26.36 17.22 18.31
CA PRO A 156 -26.29 18.46 19.07
C PRO A 156 -26.01 19.69 18.20
N SER A 157 -25.37 19.50 17.05
CA SER A 157 -25.07 20.54 16.06
C SER A 157 -25.32 20.03 14.64
N GLN A 158 -25.18 20.93 13.66
CA GLN A 158 -25.26 20.63 12.22
C GLN A 158 -23.99 19.98 11.64
N PHE A 159 -22.96 19.74 12.46
CA PHE A 159 -21.65 19.23 12.01
C PHE A 159 -21.39 17.81 12.55
N PRO A 160 -22.07 16.77 12.03
CA PRO A 160 -21.84 15.40 12.45
C PRO A 160 -20.56 14.83 11.83
N LEU A 161 -19.98 13.84 12.49
CA LEU A 161 -18.92 12.99 11.97
C LEU A 161 -19.30 11.55 12.26
N ILE A 162 -19.42 10.73 11.23
CA ILE A 162 -19.93 9.36 11.36
C ILE A 162 -18.89 8.39 10.79
N LEU A 163 -18.46 7.44 11.59
CA LEU A 163 -17.69 6.28 11.11
C LEU A 163 -18.68 5.16 10.82
N TRP A 164 -18.88 4.87 9.53
CA TRP A 164 -19.73 3.80 9.03
C TRP A 164 -18.90 2.59 8.61
N HIS A 165 -19.34 1.37 8.91
CA HIS A 165 -18.71 0.12 8.47
C HIS A 165 -19.81 -0.82 7.97
N PRO A 166 -19.62 -1.60 6.90
CA PRO A 166 -20.68 -2.46 6.38
C PRO A 166 -21.15 -3.53 7.38
N TYR A 167 -20.29 -3.95 8.31
CA TYR A 167 -20.55 -5.05 9.25
C TYR A 167 -20.42 -4.69 10.74
N ALA A 168 -19.72 -3.60 11.07
CA ALA A 168 -19.28 -3.33 12.44
C ALA A 168 -20.05 -2.15 13.04
N ARG A 169 -19.93 -1.94 14.35
CA ARG A 169 -20.58 -0.81 15.03
C ARG A 169 -20.25 0.52 14.35
N HIS A 170 -21.30 1.30 14.07
CA HIS A 170 -21.13 2.69 13.63
C HIS A 170 -20.83 3.59 14.83
N HIS A 171 -19.98 4.59 14.62
CA HIS A 171 -19.68 5.59 15.64
C HIS A 171 -20.17 6.97 15.20
N TYR A 172 -20.88 7.65 16.10
CA TYR A 172 -21.43 8.98 15.83
C TYR A 172 -20.76 10.02 16.73
N PHE A 173 -20.18 11.02 16.10
CA PHE A 173 -19.56 12.16 16.72
C PHE A 173 -20.21 13.46 16.23
N CYS A 174 -20.01 14.53 16.99
CA CYS A 174 -20.50 15.85 16.66
C CYS A 174 -19.54 16.90 17.25
N VAL A 175 -19.30 17.95 16.47
CA VAL A 175 -18.44 19.10 16.81
C VAL A 175 -19.22 20.41 16.64
N MET A 176 -18.70 21.53 17.13
CA MET A 176 -19.49 22.77 17.18
C MET A 176 -19.28 23.68 15.97
N THR A 177 -18.20 23.46 15.20
CA THR A 177 -17.86 24.30 14.05
C THR A 177 -17.51 23.49 12.81
N GLU A 178 -17.73 24.07 11.63
CA GLU A 178 -17.33 23.48 10.34
C GLU A 178 -15.81 23.25 10.26
N LYS A 179 -15.01 24.17 10.82
CA LYS A 179 -13.55 24.06 10.85
C LYS A 179 -13.08 22.84 11.64
N GLU A 180 -13.69 22.59 12.80
CA GLU A 180 -13.43 21.37 13.57
C GLU A 180 -13.90 20.12 12.82
N GLN A 181 -15.04 20.19 12.13
CA GLN A 181 -15.57 19.07 11.35
C GLN A 181 -14.60 18.67 10.24
N LYS A 182 -14.16 19.63 9.43
CA LYS A 182 -13.17 19.40 8.36
C LYS A 182 -11.87 18.82 8.91
N LYS A 183 -11.38 19.34 10.04
CA LYS A 183 -10.17 18.85 10.68
C LYS A 183 -10.31 17.40 11.14
N TRP A 184 -11.36 17.08 11.89
CA TRP A 184 -11.60 15.72 12.38
C TRP A 184 -11.98 14.74 11.29
N HIS A 185 -12.65 15.20 10.23
CA HIS A 185 -12.91 14.39 9.04
C HIS A 185 -11.62 13.95 8.38
N ALA A 186 -10.67 14.86 8.14
CA ALA A 186 -9.36 14.53 7.60
C ALA A 186 -8.60 13.53 8.51
N ILE A 187 -8.63 13.74 9.83
CA ILE A 187 -8.02 12.81 10.79
C ILE A 187 -8.66 11.41 10.71
N PHE A 188 -10.00 11.33 10.62
CA PHE A 188 -10.69 10.05 10.48
C PHE A 188 -10.40 9.37 9.14
N GLN A 189 -10.31 10.13 8.04
CA GLN A 189 -9.86 9.61 6.76
C GLN A 189 -8.42 9.06 6.83
N ASP A 190 -7.52 9.74 7.54
CA ASP A 190 -6.16 9.26 7.79
C ASP A 190 -6.13 7.96 8.62
N CYS A 191 -6.95 7.88 9.67
CA CYS A 191 -7.09 6.67 10.49
C CYS A 191 -7.61 5.49 9.66
N VAL A 192 -8.61 5.72 8.80
CA VAL A 192 -9.14 4.73 7.85
C VAL A 192 -8.04 4.29 6.88
N ARG A 193 -7.37 5.22 6.21
CA ARG A 193 -6.33 4.92 5.22
C ARG A 193 -5.18 4.11 5.82
N HIS A 194 -4.72 4.48 7.01
CA HIS A 194 -3.67 3.74 7.69
C HIS A 194 -4.15 2.35 8.12
N SER A 195 -5.32 2.26 8.75
CA SER A 195 -5.87 0.97 9.21
C SER A 195 -6.17 0.02 8.07
N ASN A 196 -6.60 0.52 6.91
CA ASN A 196 -6.83 -0.29 5.71
C ASN A 196 -5.55 -0.96 5.20
N ASN A 197 -4.40 -0.30 5.39
CA ASN A 197 -3.08 -0.79 5.02
C ASN A 197 -2.45 -1.67 6.11
N GLY A 198 -3.21 -2.65 6.62
CA GLY A 198 -2.85 -3.47 7.77
C GLY A 198 -2.02 -4.71 7.47
N LEU A 199 -1.63 -4.94 6.21
CA LEU A 199 -0.73 -6.05 5.81
C LEU A 199 0.72 -5.56 5.77
N SER A 200 1.61 -6.27 6.46
CA SER A 200 3.04 -5.90 6.54
C SER A 200 3.78 -6.20 5.24
N GLU A 201 4.60 -5.24 4.79
CA GLU A 201 5.53 -5.41 3.65
C GLU A 201 6.72 -6.30 3.95
N GLU A 202 7.08 -6.36 5.23
CA GLU A 202 8.33 -6.95 5.66
C GLU A 202 8.23 -8.48 5.61
N CYS A 203 7.02 -9.02 5.70
CA CYS A 203 6.78 -10.45 5.60
C CYS A 203 6.73 -10.92 4.14
N LYS A 204 7.89 -11.34 3.61
CA LYS A 204 8.07 -11.79 2.21
C LYS A 204 7.37 -13.09 1.84
N VAL A 205 6.87 -13.85 2.82
CA VAL A 205 6.23 -15.16 2.58
C VAL A 205 4.76 -15.14 3.00
N ALA A 206 4.46 -14.86 4.27
CA ALA A 206 3.10 -15.00 4.78
C ALA A 206 2.13 -13.95 4.22
N THR A 207 2.59 -12.72 3.94
CA THR A 207 1.74 -11.70 3.32
C THR A 207 1.36 -12.10 1.88
N PRO A 208 2.30 -12.38 0.95
CA PRO A 208 1.95 -12.86 -0.39
C PRO A 208 1.07 -14.11 -0.39
N ALA A 209 1.41 -15.11 0.43
CA ALA A 209 0.63 -16.34 0.56
C ALA A 209 -0.83 -16.07 0.97
N PHE A 210 -1.05 -15.18 1.94
CA PHE A 210 -2.38 -14.81 2.42
C PHE A 210 -3.23 -14.19 1.33
N THR A 211 -2.66 -13.21 0.65
CA THR A 211 -3.34 -12.45 -0.40
C THR A 211 -3.62 -13.27 -1.65
N ASP A 212 -2.69 -14.14 -2.08
CA ASP A 212 -2.91 -15.04 -3.21
C ASP A 212 -3.96 -16.10 -2.86
N ALA A 213 -3.92 -16.66 -1.65
CA ALA A 213 -4.94 -17.59 -1.19
C ALA A 213 -6.33 -16.96 -1.17
N LEU A 214 -6.44 -15.72 -0.68
CA LEU A 214 -7.68 -14.97 -0.68
C LEU A 214 -8.20 -14.72 -2.11
N ARG A 215 -7.30 -14.32 -3.02
CA ARG A 215 -7.62 -14.07 -4.42
C ARG A 215 -8.11 -15.35 -5.11
N LEU A 216 -7.40 -16.47 -4.95
CA LEU A 216 -7.78 -17.77 -5.51
C LEU A 216 -9.11 -18.28 -4.93
N TYR A 217 -9.31 -18.14 -3.62
CA TYR A 217 -10.59 -18.45 -2.98
C TYR A 217 -11.74 -17.66 -3.62
N ARG A 218 -11.56 -16.34 -3.81
CA ARG A 218 -12.58 -15.48 -4.42
C ARG A 218 -12.83 -15.84 -5.89
N GLN A 219 -11.77 -16.10 -6.66
CA GLN A 219 -11.87 -16.53 -8.06
C GLN A 219 -12.61 -17.85 -8.21
N ALA A 220 -12.40 -18.81 -7.31
CA ALA A 220 -13.14 -20.08 -7.27
C ALA A 220 -14.66 -19.88 -7.04
N LYS A 221 -15.06 -18.75 -6.45
CA LYS A 221 -16.47 -18.33 -6.31
C LYS A 221 -16.94 -17.39 -7.44
N GLY A 222 -16.13 -17.21 -8.49
CA GLY A 222 -16.45 -16.36 -9.64
C GLY A 222 -16.20 -14.86 -9.42
N HIS A 223 -15.60 -14.47 -8.28
CA HIS A 223 -15.26 -13.08 -7.98
C HIS A 223 -13.82 -12.77 -8.44
N TYR A 224 -13.69 -11.98 -9.50
CA TYR A 224 -12.42 -11.50 -10.04
C TYR A 224 -12.28 -10.00 -9.81
N GLY A 225 -11.05 -9.51 -9.66
CA GLY A 225 -10.75 -8.08 -9.56
C GLY A 225 -10.38 -7.63 -8.15
N THR A 226 -10.26 -6.31 -8.01
CA THR A 226 -10.04 -5.66 -6.71
C THR A 226 -11.24 -5.85 -5.79
N TRP A 227 -10.99 -5.80 -4.48
CA TRP A 227 -12.04 -5.99 -3.47
C TRP A 227 -11.92 -4.92 -2.39
N ASP A 228 -12.94 -4.07 -2.26
CA ASP A 228 -12.95 -2.95 -1.30
C ASP A 228 -12.76 -3.38 0.16
N MET A 229 -13.17 -4.61 0.50
CA MET A 229 -13.04 -5.15 1.86
C MET A 229 -11.72 -5.93 2.08
N MET A 230 -10.80 -5.86 1.13
CA MET A 230 -9.39 -6.12 1.38
C MET A 230 -8.86 -4.90 2.15
N CYS A 231 -9.11 -4.84 3.45
CA CYS A 231 -8.65 -3.75 4.30
C CYS A 231 -8.53 -4.24 5.74
N GLY A 232 -7.50 -3.78 6.44
CA GLY A 232 -7.16 -4.23 7.79
C GLY A 232 -6.05 -5.29 7.81
N ASN A 233 -5.86 -5.87 8.99
CA ASN A 233 -4.98 -7.03 9.14
C ASN A 233 -5.63 -8.32 8.60
N GLN A 234 -4.86 -9.41 8.57
CA GLN A 234 -5.31 -10.71 8.04
C GLN A 234 -6.64 -11.20 8.68
N ALA A 235 -6.79 -11.07 10.00
CA ALA A 235 -7.99 -11.50 10.70
C ALA A 235 -9.23 -10.66 10.31
N GLN A 236 -9.08 -9.34 10.18
CA GLN A 236 -10.15 -8.44 9.72
C GLN A 236 -10.56 -8.74 8.29
N ILE A 237 -9.61 -8.97 7.39
CA ILE A 237 -9.88 -9.32 5.99
C ILE A 237 -10.62 -10.66 5.89
N LEU A 238 -10.22 -11.67 6.68
CA LEU A 238 -10.94 -12.95 6.73
C LEU A 238 -12.34 -12.81 7.33
N ALA A 239 -12.50 -11.96 8.35
CA ALA A 239 -13.82 -11.66 8.91
C ALA A 239 -14.72 -11.02 7.85
N ASN A 240 -14.19 -10.09 7.06
CA ASN A 240 -14.90 -9.47 5.95
C ASN A 240 -15.30 -10.52 4.88
N LEU A 241 -14.42 -11.48 4.61
CA LEU A 241 -14.68 -12.56 3.64
C LEU A 241 -15.85 -13.45 4.07
N VAL A 242 -15.89 -13.82 5.35
CA VAL A 242 -17.00 -14.58 5.94
C VAL A 242 -18.29 -13.75 5.91
N MET A 243 -18.22 -12.48 6.31
CA MET A 243 -19.38 -11.59 6.33
C MET A 243 -19.94 -11.29 4.94
N GLU A 244 -19.14 -11.30 3.88
CA GLU A 244 -19.61 -11.08 2.51
C GLU A 244 -20.74 -12.06 2.14
N THR A 245 -20.67 -13.30 2.61
CA THR A 245 -21.72 -14.30 2.37
C THR A 245 -22.71 -14.42 3.54
N LEU A 246 -22.23 -14.35 4.78
CA LEU A 246 -23.07 -14.55 5.96
C LEU A 246 -24.04 -13.38 6.18
N HIS A 247 -23.62 -12.14 5.92
CA HIS A 247 -24.41 -10.94 6.19
C HIS A 247 -25.72 -10.91 5.37
N PRO A 248 -25.75 -11.16 4.04
CA PRO A 248 -26.99 -11.27 3.28
C PRO A 248 -27.93 -12.40 3.76
N GLU A 249 -27.38 -13.57 4.10
CA GLU A 249 -28.16 -14.72 4.58
C GLU A 249 -28.86 -14.39 5.91
N LEU A 250 -28.11 -13.86 6.88
CA LEU A 250 -28.65 -13.41 8.17
C LEU A 250 -29.65 -12.27 8.01
N LYS A 251 -29.39 -11.34 7.08
CA LYS A 251 -30.29 -10.23 6.80
C LYS A 251 -31.66 -10.74 6.36
N ASN A 252 -31.69 -11.67 5.40
CA ASN A 252 -32.93 -12.26 4.89
C ASN A 252 -33.69 -13.05 5.97
N LEU A 253 -32.98 -13.68 6.90
CA LEU A 253 -33.57 -14.47 7.97
C LEU A 253 -34.10 -13.61 9.13
N ILE A 254 -33.34 -12.59 9.54
CA ILE A 254 -33.56 -11.82 10.78
C ILE A 254 -34.38 -10.57 10.53
N VAL A 255 -34.08 -9.79 9.48
CA VAL A 255 -34.72 -8.49 9.24
C VAL A 255 -36.25 -8.58 9.19
N PRO A 256 -36.88 -9.58 8.53
CA PRO A 256 -38.34 -9.72 8.52
C PRO A 256 -38.96 -9.92 9.91
N ARG A 257 -38.18 -10.42 10.88
CA ARG A 257 -38.61 -10.71 12.25
C ARG A 257 -38.42 -9.52 13.21
N LEU A 258 -37.66 -8.50 12.79
CA LEU A 258 -37.46 -7.28 13.59
C LEU A 258 -38.74 -6.47 13.71
N LYS A 259 -39.08 -6.08 14.95
CA LYS A 259 -40.29 -5.30 15.26
C LYS A 259 -39.98 -3.81 15.38
N GLY A 260 -40.97 -2.97 15.06
CA GLY A 260 -40.89 -1.51 15.22
C GLY A 260 -40.84 -0.74 13.91
N LYS A 261 -40.67 0.59 14.01
CA LYS A 261 -40.52 1.49 12.85
C LYS A 261 -39.22 1.18 12.09
N LEU A 262 -39.14 1.58 10.82
CA LEU A 262 -37.98 1.34 9.95
C LEU A 262 -36.64 1.65 10.64
N GLN A 263 -36.55 2.81 11.29
CA GLN A 263 -35.33 3.24 11.98
C GLN A 263 -34.95 2.39 13.19
N GLN A 264 -35.94 1.91 13.94
CA GLN A 264 -35.66 0.99 15.05
C GLN A 264 -35.14 -0.33 14.50
N ARG A 265 -35.75 -0.84 13.42
CA ARG A 265 -35.29 -2.05 12.74
C ARG A 265 -33.88 -1.88 12.16
N GLN A 266 -33.56 -0.71 11.60
CA GLN A 266 -32.22 -0.36 11.12
C GLN A 266 -31.19 -0.39 12.26
N ARG A 267 -31.50 0.25 13.40
CA ARG A 267 -30.62 0.23 14.59
C ARG A 267 -30.44 -1.18 15.14
N ASP A 268 -31.54 -1.94 15.30
CA ASP A 268 -31.48 -3.31 15.81
C ASP A 268 -30.65 -4.20 14.89
N TRP A 269 -30.82 -4.06 13.56
CA TRP A 269 -30.01 -4.77 12.57
C TRP A 269 -28.52 -4.44 12.69
N MET A 270 -28.15 -3.18 12.88
CA MET A 270 -26.74 -2.81 13.08
C MET A 270 -26.12 -3.43 14.32
N LEU A 271 -26.85 -3.46 15.43
CA LEU A 271 -26.38 -4.07 16.67
C LEU A 271 -26.18 -5.57 16.51
N ILE A 272 -27.07 -6.23 15.77
CA ILE A 272 -26.96 -7.65 15.42
C ILE A 272 -25.75 -7.88 14.51
N SER A 273 -25.61 -7.09 13.44
CA SER A 273 -24.51 -7.19 12.48
C SER A 273 -23.15 -7.02 13.17
N ASP A 274 -23.02 -6.01 14.05
CA ASP A 274 -21.83 -5.76 14.85
C ASP A 274 -21.50 -6.90 15.83
N ALA A 275 -22.51 -7.47 16.51
CA ALA A 275 -22.30 -8.61 17.39
C ALA A 275 -21.80 -9.84 16.62
N VAL A 276 -22.38 -10.12 15.45
CA VAL A 276 -21.94 -11.21 14.56
C VAL A 276 -20.53 -10.94 14.04
N TYR A 277 -20.23 -9.72 13.58
CA TYR A 277 -18.90 -9.36 13.08
C TYR A 277 -17.82 -9.57 14.15
N ARG A 278 -18.06 -9.14 15.40
CA ARG A 278 -17.11 -9.37 16.51
C ARG A 278 -16.87 -10.86 16.77
N GLN A 279 -17.93 -11.67 16.73
CA GLN A 279 -17.80 -13.11 16.91
C GLN A 279 -17.00 -13.76 15.76
N VAL A 280 -17.35 -13.43 14.52
CA VAL A 280 -16.64 -13.89 13.32
C VAL A 280 -15.18 -13.48 13.39
N LEU A 281 -14.88 -12.21 13.71
CA LEU A 281 -13.51 -11.71 13.83
C LEU A 281 -12.69 -12.46 14.89
N SER A 282 -13.27 -12.75 16.06
CA SER A 282 -12.60 -13.53 17.10
C SER A 282 -12.27 -14.94 16.62
N GLN A 283 -13.19 -15.57 15.89
CA GLN A 283 -13.02 -16.92 15.37
C GLN A 283 -12.03 -16.99 14.22
N THR A 284 -12.13 -16.08 13.23
CA THR A 284 -11.18 -16.01 12.11
C THR A 284 -9.77 -15.71 12.59
N LYS A 285 -9.61 -14.83 13.59
CA LYS A 285 -8.32 -14.58 14.24
C LYS A 285 -7.70 -15.86 14.78
N THR A 286 -8.45 -16.58 15.63
CA THR A 286 -7.96 -17.81 16.27
C THR A 286 -7.62 -18.90 15.24
N GLN A 287 -8.48 -19.10 14.24
CA GLN A 287 -8.28 -20.12 13.22
C GLN A 287 -7.13 -19.77 12.26
N HIS A 288 -6.96 -18.49 11.91
CA HIS A 288 -5.85 -18.02 11.09
C HIS A 288 -4.51 -18.10 11.82
N GLU A 289 -4.45 -17.73 13.11
CA GLU A 289 -3.23 -17.87 13.91
C GLU A 289 -2.77 -19.32 14.00
N ALA A 290 -3.70 -20.26 14.23
CA ALA A 290 -3.40 -21.69 14.22
C ALA A 290 -2.90 -22.17 12.85
N LEU A 291 -3.54 -21.74 11.76
CA LEU A 291 -3.15 -22.08 10.40
C LEU A 291 -1.76 -21.54 10.03
N ALA A 292 -1.49 -20.27 10.35
CA ALA A 292 -0.19 -19.65 10.14
C ALA A 292 0.91 -20.37 10.93
N GLN A 293 0.62 -20.79 12.16
CA GLN A 293 1.56 -21.55 12.97
C GLN A 293 1.90 -22.91 12.34
N VAL A 294 0.93 -23.61 11.75
CA VAL A 294 1.18 -24.87 11.02
C VAL A 294 2.17 -24.64 9.87
N CYS A 295 1.98 -23.57 9.08
CA CYS A 295 2.89 -23.22 7.99
C CYS A 295 4.30 -22.85 8.47
N GLU A 296 4.41 -22.04 9.54
CA GLU A 296 5.71 -21.66 10.10
C GLU A 296 6.47 -22.85 10.70
N VAL A 297 5.79 -23.84 11.28
CA VAL A 297 6.42 -25.09 11.76
C VAL A 297 7.00 -25.90 10.60
N GLU A 298 6.31 -25.96 9.45
CA GLU A 298 6.78 -26.67 8.26
C GLU A 298 7.87 -25.90 7.47
N ARG A 299 8.00 -24.59 7.71
CA ARG A 299 8.87 -23.70 6.93
C ARG A 299 10.33 -24.16 6.85
N PRO A 300 11.02 -24.56 7.93
CA PRO A 300 12.44 -24.94 7.84
C PRO A 300 12.67 -26.17 6.95
N ARG A 301 11.74 -27.13 6.99
CA ARG A 301 11.79 -28.34 6.15
C ARG A 301 11.61 -27.98 4.67
N LEU A 302 10.66 -27.09 4.37
CA LEU A 302 10.43 -26.60 3.01
C LEU A 302 11.61 -25.78 2.49
N ASP A 303 12.17 -24.88 3.30
CA ASP A 303 13.34 -24.06 2.95
C ASP A 303 14.56 -24.94 2.64
N SER A 304 14.82 -25.98 3.45
CA SER A 304 15.90 -26.94 3.20
C SER A 304 15.73 -27.68 1.87
N ALA A 305 14.50 -28.14 1.56
CA ALA A 305 14.23 -28.81 0.29
C ALA A 305 14.41 -27.85 -0.89
N LEU A 306 13.90 -26.62 -0.77
CA LEU A 306 14.04 -25.57 -1.78
C LEU A 306 15.50 -25.25 -2.09
N ARG A 307 16.34 -25.06 -1.08
CA ARG A 307 17.77 -24.73 -1.26
C ARG A 307 18.56 -25.90 -1.84
N THR A 308 18.13 -27.13 -1.61
CA THR A 308 18.78 -28.34 -2.14
C THR A 308 18.45 -28.55 -3.62
N ASP A 309 17.17 -28.37 -3.97
CA ASP A 309 16.64 -28.76 -5.29
C ASP A 309 16.19 -27.57 -6.15
N MET A 310 16.68 -26.35 -5.89
CA MET A 310 16.20 -25.11 -6.54
C MET A 310 16.23 -25.21 -8.07
N ASP A 311 17.35 -25.66 -8.64
CA ASP A 311 17.52 -25.73 -10.10
C ASP A 311 16.60 -26.78 -10.73
N GLN A 312 16.41 -27.92 -10.06
CA GLN A 312 15.51 -28.98 -10.50
C GLN A 312 14.05 -28.53 -10.45
N ILE A 313 13.66 -27.81 -9.38
CA ILE A 313 12.32 -27.24 -9.24
C ILE A 313 12.08 -26.18 -10.32
N VAL A 314 13.03 -25.27 -10.56
CA VAL A 314 12.93 -24.26 -11.62
C VAL A 314 12.82 -24.90 -13.00
N THR A 315 13.64 -25.92 -13.28
CA THR A 315 13.61 -26.66 -14.55
C THR A 315 12.27 -27.37 -14.75
N SER A 316 11.76 -28.04 -13.71
CA SER A 316 10.46 -28.70 -13.74
C SER A 316 9.33 -27.69 -13.95
N LYS A 317 9.37 -26.55 -13.25
CA LYS A 317 8.39 -25.47 -13.42
C LYS A 317 8.41 -24.93 -14.84
N GLU A 318 9.58 -24.72 -15.45
CA GLU A 318 9.65 -24.20 -16.82
C GLU A 318 9.18 -25.22 -17.86
N HIS A 319 9.44 -26.51 -17.65
CA HIS A 319 8.88 -27.56 -18.50
C HIS A 319 7.35 -27.51 -18.53
N VAL A 320 6.71 -27.43 -17.36
CA VAL A 320 5.25 -27.37 -17.23
C VAL A 320 4.71 -26.05 -17.78
N SER A 321 5.40 -24.94 -17.49
CA SER A 321 5.12 -23.61 -18.06
C SER A 321 5.10 -23.63 -19.58
N GLY A 322 6.09 -24.24 -20.24
CA GLY A 322 6.13 -24.35 -21.69
C GLY A 322 4.91 -25.10 -22.27
N LYS A 323 4.46 -26.16 -21.61
CA LYS A 323 3.27 -26.94 -22.04
C LYS A 323 1.96 -26.17 -21.86
N ILE A 324 1.80 -25.47 -20.74
CA ILE A 324 0.63 -24.63 -20.48
C ILE A 324 0.63 -23.41 -21.42
N ARG A 325 1.78 -22.76 -21.59
CA ARG A 325 1.98 -21.63 -22.53
C ARG A 325 1.56 -22.01 -23.94
N ALA A 326 2.00 -23.16 -24.46
CA ALA A 326 1.60 -23.62 -25.79
C ALA A 326 0.08 -23.77 -25.97
N PHE A 327 -0.64 -24.17 -24.92
CA PHE A 327 -2.10 -24.32 -24.94
C PHE A 327 -2.84 -22.97 -24.78
N VAL A 328 -2.34 -22.10 -23.92
CA VAL A 328 -3.02 -20.86 -23.49
C VAL A 328 -2.76 -19.69 -24.45
N LEU A 329 -1.55 -19.60 -25.01
CA LEU A 329 -1.07 -18.44 -25.77
C LEU A 329 -1.97 -18.03 -26.94
N PRO A 330 -2.48 -18.95 -27.79
CA PRO A 330 -3.36 -18.55 -28.91
C PRO A 330 -4.63 -17.82 -28.47
N ARG A 331 -5.21 -18.23 -27.33
CA ARG A 331 -6.41 -17.61 -26.75
C ARG A 331 -6.09 -16.26 -26.13
N VAL A 332 -4.95 -16.20 -25.43
CA VAL A 332 -4.44 -14.98 -24.81
C VAL A 332 -4.12 -13.91 -25.84
N GLU A 333 -3.38 -14.22 -26.90
CA GLU A 333 -3.02 -13.25 -27.94
C GLU A 333 -4.25 -12.66 -28.62
N GLN A 334 -5.26 -13.48 -28.88
CA GLN A 334 -6.53 -13.00 -29.43
C GLN A 334 -7.23 -12.03 -28.45
N LEU A 335 -7.28 -12.37 -27.17
CA LEU A 335 -7.88 -11.53 -26.14
C LEU A 335 -7.11 -10.22 -25.96
N VAL A 336 -5.78 -10.28 -25.88
CA VAL A 336 -4.92 -9.10 -25.70
C VAL A 336 -5.11 -8.13 -26.86
N ARG A 337 -4.98 -8.62 -28.11
CA ARG A 337 -5.09 -7.80 -29.32
C ARG A 337 -6.46 -7.13 -29.46
N SER A 338 -7.54 -7.84 -29.11
CA SER A 338 -8.91 -7.37 -29.36
C SER A 338 -9.54 -6.61 -28.19
N LYS A 339 -9.17 -6.92 -26.94
CA LYS A 339 -9.87 -6.43 -25.74
C LYS A 339 -8.98 -5.77 -24.69
N VAL A 340 -7.65 -5.84 -24.81
CA VAL A 340 -6.74 -5.27 -23.81
C VAL A 340 -5.90 -4.15 -24.40
N GLN A 341 -5.09 -4.46 -25.41
CA GLN A 341 -4.14 -3.55 -26.04
C GLN A 341 -4.76 -2.20 -26.44
N PRO A 342 -5.99 -2.12 -27.00
CA PRO A 342 -6.60 -0.84 -27.37
C PRO A 342 -6.89 0.11 -26.19
N TYR A 343 -6.91 -0.40 -24.96
CA TYR A 343 -7.33 0.36 -23.79
C TYR A 343 -6.18 0.72 -22.86
N ILE A 344 -5.04 0.01 -22.91
CA ILE A 344 -3.91 0.20 -21.98
C ILE A 344 -3.56 1.69 -21.80
N HIS A 345 -3.37 2.43 -22.89
CA HIS A 345 -3.05 3.86 -22.84
C HIS A 345 -4.17 4.70 -22.21
N SER A 346 -5.44 4.40 -22.49
CA SER A 346 -6.57 5.14 -21.89
C SER A 346 -6.68 4.89 -20.39
N ILE A 347 -6.43 3.66 -19.92
CA ILE A 347 -6.40 3.36 -18.47
C ILE A 347 -5.23 4.09 -17.82
N LEU A 348 -4.06 4.04 -18.48
CA LEU A 348 -2.85 4.69 -18.00
C LEU A 348 -3.05 6.20 -17.83
N GLU A 349 -3.62 6.89 -18.83
CA GLU A 349 -3.91 8.33 -18.74
C GLU A 349 -4.87 8.68 -17.59
N ALA A 350 -5.94 7.88 -17.41
CA ALA A 350 -6.90 8.07 -16.33
C ALA A 350 -6.24 7.94 -14.94
N LEU A 351 -5.25 7.04 -14.80
CA LEU A 351 -4.45 6.89 -13.59
C LEU A 351 -3.41 8.01 -13.43
N MET A 352 -2.72 8.39 -14.51
CA MET A 352 -1.60 9.33 -14.48
C MET A 352 -2.00 10.73 -14.04
N GLU A 353 -3.14 11.23 -14.55
CA GLU A 353 -3.57 12.62 -14.31
C GLU A 353 -3.80 12.93 -12.81
N PRO A 354 -4.73 12.27 -12.09
CA PRO A 354 -4.94 12.54 -10.67
C PRO A 354 -3.72 12.20 -9.80
N THR A 355 -3.02 11.10 -10.12
CA THR A 355 -1.83 10.68 -9.36
C THR A 355 -0.72 11.72 -9.47
N SER A 356 -0.41 12.16 -10.68
CA SER A 356 0.67 13.12 -10.87
C SER A 356 0.34 14.49 -10.28
N ARG A 357 -0.93 14.92 -10.34
CA ARG A 357 -1.37 16.14 -9.64
C ARG A 357 -1.17 16.04 -8.13
N GLY A 358 -1.49 14.90 -7.52
CA GLY A 358 -1.26 14.69 -6.09
C GLY A 358 0.22 14.72 -5.70
N PHE A 359 1.10 14.09 -6.49
CA PHE A 359 2.55 14.15 -6.24
C PHE A 359 3.15 15.54 -6.50
N SER A 360 2.61 16.32 -7.43
CA SER A 360 3.00 17.72 -7.59
C SER A 360 2.57 18.56 -6.39
N GLU A 361 1.36 18.35 -5.87
CA GLU A 361 0.88 19.05 -4.65
C GLU A 361 1.75 18.71 -3.43
N VAL A 362 2.17 17.44 -3.27
CA VAL A 362 3.15 17.02 -2.25
C VAL A 362 4.44 17.82 -2.37
N ARG A 363 4.97 17.95 -3.59
CA ARG A 363 6.19 18.72 -3.87
C ARG A 363 6.03 20.20 -3.50
N ASP A 364 4.89 20.79 -3.82
CA ASP A 364 4.61 22.21 -3.57
C ASP A 364 4.44 22.52 -2.08
N ILE A 365 3.80 21.63 -1.32
CA ILE A 365 3.73 21.72 0.15
C ILE A 365 5.11 21.57 0.74
N LEU A 366 5.88 20.54 0.34
CA LEU A 366 7.24 20.32 0.80
C LEU A 366 8.09 21.57 0.56
N PHE A 367 8.08 22.11 -0.65
CA PHE A 367 8.82 23.33 -0.99
C PHE A 367 8.43 24.50 -0.08
N ARG A 368 7.14 24.76 0.10
CA ARG A 368 6.63 25.87 0.91
C ARG A 368 7.09 25.77 2.36
N GLU A 369 6.97 24.59 2.95
CA GLU A 369 7.33 24.34 4.35
C GLU A 369 8.85 24.44 4.56
N LEU A 370 9.67 23.94 3.62
CA LEU A 370 11.12 24.08 3.66
C LEU A 370 11.58 25.54 3.52
N VAL A 371 10.90 26.33 2.68
CA VAL A 371 11.14 27.79 2.57
C VAL A 371 10.77 28.49 3.88
N GLU A 372 9.67 28.10 4.54
CA GLU A 372 9.29 28.66 5.84
C GLU A 372 10.34 28.34 6.92
N VAL A 373 10.87 27.12 6.96
CA VAL A 373 11.99 26.76 7.87
C VAL A 373 13.20 27.67 7.60
N SER A 374 13.56 27.88 6.33
CA SER A 374 14.68 28.76 5.95
C SER A 374 14.45 30.20 6.42
N LYS A 375 13.26 30.76 6.16
CA LYS A 375 12.91 32.14 6.56
C LYS A 375 12.88 32.33 8.08
N ASN A 376 12.32 31.38 8.81
CA ASN A 376 12.23 31.48 10.27
C ASN A 376 13.63 31.41 10.92
N THR A 377 14.51 30.59 10.35
CA THR A 377 15.91 30.48 10.77
C THR A 377 16.71 31.77 10.48
N MET A 378 16.37 32.51 9.43
CA MET A 378 16.96 33.84 9.17
C MET A 378 16.55 34.88 10.23
N ASN A 379 15.33 34.78 10.75
CA ASN A 379 14.82 35.74 11.74
C ASN A 379 15.33 35.43 13.17
N ASP A 380 15.63 34.18 13.48
CA ASP A 380 16.24 33.76 14.74
C ASP A 380 17.03 32.46 14.56
N SER A 381 18.35 32.57 14.57
CA SER A 381 19.31 31.48 14.29
C SER A 381 19.68 30.65 15.53
N SER A 382 18.95 30.80 16.64
CA SER A 382 19.19 29.98 17.82
C SER A 382 18.95 28.50 17.53
N SER A 383 19.89 27.66 17.96
CA SER A 383 19.83 26.20 17.78
C SER A 383 18.51 25.61 18.30
N GLU A 384 17.99 26.15 19.42
CA GLU A 384 16.71 25.77 20.03
C GLU A 384 15.51 25.96 19.08
N LYS A 385 15.43 27.09 18.36
CA LYS A 385 14.35 27.32 17.39
C LYS A 385 14.49 26.47 16.13
N VAL A 386 15.72 26.20 15.69
CA VAL A 386 15.96 25.25 14.59
C VAL A 386 15.42 23.87 14.97
N GLY A 387 15.69 23.40 16.19
CA GLY A 387 15.12 22.16 16.73
C GLY A 387 13.59 22.16 16.72
N GLU A 388 12.94 23.22 17.22
CA GLU A 388 11.47 23.32 17.19
C GLU A 388 10.88 23.30 15.76
N HIS A 389 11.57 23.91 14.80
CA HIS A 389 11.14 23.89 13.39
C HIS A 389 11.33 22.51 12.77
N MET A 390 12.43 21.81 13.09
CA MET A 390 12.68 20.44 12.65
C MET A 390 11.65 19.47 13.24
N ASP A 391 11.30 19.61 14.52
CA ASP A 391 10.24 18.81 15.13
C ASP A 391 8.90 18.98 14.42
N LYS A 392 8.54 20.23 14.09
CA LYS A 392 7.30 20.53 13.34
C LYS A 392 7.31 19.93 11.94
N ILE A 393 8.39 20.11 11.18
CA ILE A 393 8.46 19.60 9.81
C ILE A 393 8.56 18.08 9.77
N SER A 394 9.16 17.45 10.79
CA SER A 394 9.24 15.99 10.94
C SER A 394 7.86 15.29 10.96
N MET A 395 6.81 16.06 11.25
CA MET A 395 5.41 15.61 11.29
C MET A 395 4.60 16.02 10.05
N LEU A 396 5.20 16.68 9.06
CA LEU A 396 4.50 17.21 7.89
C LEU A 396 3.74 16.14 7.12
N ALA A 397 4.35 14.96 6.92
CA ALA A 397 3.72 13.82 6.27
C ALA A 397 2.47 13.29 7.01
N PHE A 398 2.34 13.61 8.29
CA PHE A 398 1.25 13.16 9.16
C PHE A 398 0.32 14.31 9.56
N HIS A 399 0.52 15.50 8.99
CA HIS A 399 -0.28 16.66 9.31
C HIS A 399 -1.63 16.59 8.59
N PRO A 400 -2.75 16.36 9.32
CA PRO A 400 -4.02 15.92 8.71
C PRO A 400 -4.62 16.95 7.76
N VAL A 401 -4.36 18.24 7.96
CA VAL A 401 -4.91 19.31 7.10
C VAL A 401 -3.97 19.67 5.94
N LYS A 402 -2.65 19.50 6.10
CA LYS A 402 -1.69 19.94 5.08
C LYS A 402 -1.61 18.91 3.96
N MET A 403 -1.64 17.63 4.32
CA MET A 403 -1.62 16.53 3.35
C MET A 403 -2.96 16.33 2.63
N GLN A 404 -4.05 16.90 3.13
CA GLN A 404 -5.38 16.66 2.58
C GLN A 404 -5.51 17.13 1.12
N SER A 405 -4.95 18.29 0.75
CA SER A 405 -5.03 18.78 -0.63
C SER A 405 -4.30 17.86 -1.62
N CYS A 406 -3.27 17.12 -1.16
CA CYS A 406 -2.61 16.08 -1.95
C CYS A 406 -3.56 14.92 -2.22
N TYR A 407 -4.24 14.48 -1.16
CA TYR A 407 -5.11 13.30 -1.20
C TYR A 407 -6.38 13.52 -2.02
N GLU A 408 -6.97 14.71 -1.94
CA GLU A 408 -8.17 15.11 -2.70
C GLU A 408 -7.95 15.03 -4.22
N LYS A 409 -6.72 15.19 -4.72
CA LYS A 409 -6.44 15.05 -6.17
C LYS A 409 -6.81 13.66 -6.70
N MET A 410 -6.73 12.62 -5.86
CA MET A 410 -7.09 11.25 -6.23
C MET A 410 -8.61 11.02 -6.28
N GLU A 411 -9.42 11.87 -5.67
CA GLU A 411 -10.89 11.74 -5.72
C GLU A 411 -11.44 11.98 -7.13
N ALA A 412 -10.67 12.63 -7.99
CA ALA A 412 -10.98 12.81 -9.42
C ALA A 412 -10.70 11.56 -10.28
N LEU A 413 -10.16 10.48 -9.70
CA LEU A 413 -9.92 9.23 -10.43
C LEU A 413 -11.25 8.61 -10.85
N ASN A 414 -11.54 8.64 -12.15
CA ASN A 414 -12.71 8.00 -12.72
C ASN A 414 -12.29 6.83 -13.64
N LEU A 415 -12.76 5.63 -13.29
CA LEU A 415 -12.57 4.41 -14.08
C LEU A 415 -13.89 3.85 -14.63
N GLU A 416 -15.02 4.58 -14.55
CA GLU A 416 -16.36 4.13 -14.96
C GLU A 416 -16.42 3.61 -16.40
N GLY A 417 -15.70 4.24 -17.33
CA GLY A 417 -15.59 3.77 -18.72
C GLY A 417 -15.02 2.35 -18.85
N LEU A 418 -14.25 1.90 -17.85
CA LEU A 418 -13.69 0.56 -17.74
C LEU A 418 -14.52 -0.35 -16.84
N GLN A 419 -15.27 0.18 -15.86
CA GLN A 419 -16.16 -0.63 -15.02
C GLN A 419 -17.19 -1.40 -15.86
N GLN A 420 -17.77 -0.75 -16.87
CA GLN A 420 -18.74 -1.38 -17.78
C GLN A 420 -18.12 -2.44 -18.71
N ARG A 421 -16.78 -2.46 -18.87
CA ARG A 421 -16.09 -3.27 -19.90
C ARG A 421 -15.17 -4.35 -19.32
N CYS A 422 -14.57 -4.07 -18.17
CA CYS A 422 -13.60 -4.91 -17.47
C CYS A 422 -14.12 -5.40 -16.10
N ASP A 423 -15.35 -5.03 -15.71
CA ASP A 423 -15.98 -5.43 -14.43
C ASP A 423 -15.17 -4.98 -13.19
N VAL A 424 -14.53 -3.81 -13.29
CA VAL A 424 -13.80 -3.19 -12.16
C VAL A 424 -14.82 -2.75 -11.11
N SER A 425 -14.71 -3.27 -9.88
CA SER A 425 -15.71 -3.00 -8.84
C SER A 425 -15.66 -1.56 -8.32
N SER A 426 -14.47 -0.98 -8.15
CA SER A 426 -14.27 0.34 -7.53
C SER A 426 -12.85 0.87 -7.72
N PRO A 427 -12.64 2.19 -7.90
CA PRO A 427 -11.30 2.80 -7.93
C PRO A 427 -10.67 2.96 -6.53
N SER A 428 -11.39 2.61 -5.45
CA SER A 428 -11.01 2.94 -4.07
C SER A 428 -9.63 2.44 -3.66
N VAL A 429 -9.25 1.23 -4.08
CA VAL A 429 -7.95 0.61 -3.79
C VAL A 429 -6.80 1.44 -4.38
N PHE A 430 -6.96 1.91 -5.62
CA PHE A 430 -5.95 2.74 -6.29
C PHE A 430 -5.85 4.14 -5.67
N ILE A 431 -6.98 4.73 -5.27
CA ILE A 431 -7.04 6.01 -4.56
C ILE A 431 -6.25 5.90 -3.25
N GLN A 432 -6.59 4.93 -2.41
CA GLN A 432 -5.94 4.74 -1.10
C GLN A 432 -4.44 4.48 -1.27
N ARG A 433 -4.06 3.64 -2.24
CA ARG A 433 -2.65 3.36 -2.49
C ARG A 433 -1.86 4.60 -2.91
N ALA A 434 -2.35 5.36 -3.88
CA ALA A 434 -1.67 6.56 -4.33
C ALA A 434 -1.49 7.57 -3.18
N GLN A 435 -2.51 7.72 -2.33
CA GLN A 435 -2.44 8.57 -1.13
C GLN A 435 -1.39 8.07 -0.11
N ILE A 436 -1.27 6.74 0.09
CA ILE A 436 -0.21 6.16 0.94
C ILE A 436 1.18 6.46 0.37
N LEU A 437 1.37 6.30 -0.95
CA LEU A 437 2.63 6.60 -1.62
C LEU A 437 3.00 8.09 -1.51
N MET A 438 2.03 8.99 -1.66
CA MET A 438 2.21 10.42 -1.43
C MET A 438 2.70 10.72 -0.01
N ARG A 439 2.10 10.08 1.00
CA ARG A 439 2.53 10.19 2.41
C ARG A 439 3.96 9.71 2.60
N GLN A 440 4.28 8.53 2.08
CA GLN A 440 5.62 7.94 2.19
C GLN A 440 6.68 8.83 1.53
N GLN A 441 6.39 9.38 0.34
CA GLN A 441 7.32 10.27 -0.35
C GLN A 441 7.52 11.60 0.38
N MET A 442 6.46 12.17 1.01
CA MET A 442 6.60 13.33 1.88
C MET A 442 7.51 13.02 3.08
N ASP A 443 7.30 11.90 3.78
CA ASP A 443 8.10 11.51 4.94
C ASP A 443 9.57 11.26 4.58
N ASN A 444 9.82 10.52 3.50
CA ASN A 444 11.17 10.27 2.98
C ASN A 444 11.89 11.59 2.64
N ALA A 445 11.18 12.55 2.03
CA ALA A 445 11.76 13.85 1.66
C ALA A 445 12.10 14.69 2.89
N VAL A 446 11.19 14.76 3.87
CA VAL A 446 11.40 15.46 5.14
C VAL A 446 12.55 14.83 5.92
N HIS A 447 12.60 13.50 6.01
CA HIS A 447 13.66 12.79 6.71
C HIS A 447 15.02 12.99 6.04
N THR A 448 15.06 12.95 4.70
CA THR A 448 16.28 13.24 3.95
C THR A 448 16.74 14.68 4.19
N PHE A 449 15.82 15.64 4.22
CA PHE A 449 16.13 17.04 4.53
C PHE A 449 16.72 17.19 5.94
N GLU A 450 16.08 16.58 6.94
CA GLU A 450 16.52 16.59 8.34
C GLU A 450 17.97 16.07 8.45
N GLN A 451 18.26 14.92 7.83
CA GLN A 451 19.59 14.33 7.84
C GLN A 451 20.63 15.23 7.15
N LEU A 452 20.31 15.78 5.98
CA LEU A 452 21.22 16.66 5.25
C LEU A 452 21.53 17.95 6.01
N VAL A 453 20.53 18.53 6.70
CA VAL A 453 20.76 19.71 7.54
C VAL A 453 21.57 19.35 8.77
N HIS A 454 21.30 18.21 9.42
CA HIS A 454 22.05 17.74 10.58
C HIS A 454 23.54 17.57 10.30
N GLN A 455 23.93 16.90 9.21
CA GLN A 455 25.34 16.82 8.81
C GLN A 455 25.98 18.17 8.53
N SER A 456 25.20 19.11 8.01
CA SER A 456 25.74 20.40 7.62
C SER A 456 25.88 21.38 8.80
N LEU A 457 25.33 21.03 9.97
CA LEU A 457 25.47 21.78 11.22
C LEU A 457 26.85 21.60 11.88
N ASP A 458 27.56 20.51 11.59
CA ASP A 458 28.93 20.29 12.06
C ASP A 458 29.91 21.22 11.30
N GLY A 459 30.05 22.46 11.74
CA GLY A 459 31.17 23.35 11.38
C GLY A 459 30.87 24.71 10.73
N HIS A 460 29.63 25.22 10.73
CA HIS A 460 29.30 26.48 10.03
C HIS A 460 28.68 27.58 10.91
N SER A 461 28.98 28.86 10.58
CA SER A 461 28.44 30.07 11.23
C SER A 461 27.12 30.56 10.60
N GLY A 462 26.41 31.49 11.26
CA GLY A 462 24.99 31.80 11.00
C GLY A 462 24.59 32.28 9.59
N GLU A 463 25.43 33.02 8.84
CA GLU A 463 25.13 33.41 7.45
C GLU A 463 25.31 32.26 6.45
N ASP A 464 26.28 31.37 6.71
CA ASP A 464 26.48 30.15 5.93
C ASP A 464 25.34 29.15 6.16
N PHE A 465 24.70 29.20 7.33
CA PHE A 465 23.65 28.28 7.70
C PHE A 465 22.40 28.40 6.83
N CYS A 466 21.90 29.60 6.54
CA CYS A 466 20.73 29.73 5.66
C CYS A 466 21.02 29.28 4.21
N LYS A 467 22.20 29.63 3.67
CA LYS A 467 22.62 29.15 2.34
C LYS A 467 22.78 27.63 2.32
N THR A 468 23.12 27.03 3.46
CA THR A 468 23.24 25.59 3.64
C THR A 468 21.87 24.91 3.67
N ILE A 469 20.90 25.47 4.40
CA ILE A 469 19.51 24.97 4.39
C ILE A 469 18.93 25.05 2.97
N GLN A 470 19.11 26.16 2.27
CA GLN A 470 18.67 26.32 0.88
C GLN A 470 19.31 25.27 -0.06
N ARG A 471 20.61 25.03 0.09
CA ARG A 471 21.31 23.95 -0.64
C ARG A 471 20.73 22.57 -0.31
N CYS A 472 20.42 22.28 0.95
CA CYS A 472 19.77 21.03 1.35
C CYS A 472 18.37 20.91 0.75
N GLN A 473 17.58 21.98 0.75
CA GLN A 473 16.26 22.04 0.12
C GLN A 473 16.35 21.70 -1.38
N ASP A 474 17.24 22.35 -2.13
CA ASP A 474 17.40 22.09 -3.57
C ASP A 474 17.83 20.65 -3.85
N ARG A 475 18.69 20.07 -3.00
CA ARG A 475 19.12 18.67 -3.10
C ARG A 475 17.96 17.72 -2.88
N VAL A 476 17.15 17.93 -1.84
CA VAL A 476 16.00 17.10 -1.50
C VAL A 476 14.94 17.15 -2.60
N LEU A 477 14.66 18.33 -3.16
CA LEU A 477 13.68 18.47 -4.24
C LEU A 477 14.10 17.70 -5.50
N LYS A 478 15.38 17.75 -5.88
CA LYS A 478 15.90 16.95 -7.00
C LYS A 478 15.78 15.45 -6.76
N LYS A 479 16.03 15.00 -5.53
CA LYS A 479 15.88 13.59 -5.12
C LYS A 479 14.41 13.17 -5.12
N TYR A 480 13.53 14.01 -4.60
CA TYR A 480 12.09 13.83 -4.64
C TYR A 480 11.57 13.72 -6.07
N ASP A 481 11.99 14.60 -6.98
CA ASP A 481 11.53 14.58 -8.36
C ASP A 481 11.88 13.23 -9.04
N TYR A 482 13.07 12.69 -8.75
CA TYR A 482 13.50 11.37 -9.23
C TYR A 482 12.68 10.23 -8.63
N ASP A 483 12.62 10.14 -7.31
CA ASP A 483 11.92 9.05 -6.62
C ASP A 483 10.40 9.10 -6.88
N SER A 484 9.81 10.29 -6.95
CA SER A 484 8.41 10.51 -7.36
C SER A 484 8.13 9.92 -8.74
N SER A 485 9.01 10.13 -9.72
CA SER A 485 8.84 9.52 -11.04
C SER A 485 8.95 7.99 -10.98
N THR A 486 9.89 7.46 -10.21
CA THR A 486 10.10 6.00 -10.07
C THR A 486 8.90 5.34 -9.40
N VAL A 487 8.43 5.91 -8.29
CA VAL A 487 7.25 5.44 -7.54
C VAL A 487 5.99 5.51 -8.39
N ARG A 488 5.74 6.60 -9.11
CA ARG A 488 4.57 6.71 -9.99
C ARG A 488 4.59 5.70 -11.13
N LYS A 489 5.73 5.51 -11.81
CA LYS A 489 5.86 4.47 -12.86
C LYS A 489 5.54 3.08 -12.32
N LYS A 490 6.06 2.75 -11.13
CA LYS A 490 5.78 1.48 -10.45
C LYS A 490 4.29 1.33 -10.15
N PHE A 491 3.68 2.34 -9.53
CA PHE A 491 2.24 2.37 -9.26
C PHE A 491 1.39 2.18 -10.52
N PHE A 492 1.75 2.83 -11.64
CA PHE A 492 0.98 2.67 -12.89
C PHE A 492 1.07 1.26 -13.46
N ARG A 493 2.24 0.63 -13.43
CA ARG A 493 2.42 -0.78 -13.86
C ARG A 493 1.57 -1.72 -13.01
N GLU A 494 1.65 -1.57 -11.69
CA GLU A 494 0.89 -2.37 -10.71
C GLU A 494 -0.63 -2.18 -10.90
N ALA A 495 -1.09 -0.93 -11.00
CA ALA A 495 -2.51 -0.63 -11.17
C ALA A 495 -3.07 -1.18 -12.50
N LEU A 496 -2.31 -1.04 -13.60
CA LEU A 496 -2.68 -1.63 -14.89
C LEU A 496 -2.82 -3.15 -14.80
N LEU A 497 -1.89 -3.82 -14.13
CA LEU A 497 -1.93 -5.27 -13.95
C LEU A 497 -3.11 -5.71 -13.08
N GLN A 498 -3.39 -5.01 -11.98
CA GLN A 498 -4.54 -5.29 -11.12
C GLN A 498 -5.90 -5.05 -11.80
N ILE A 499 -5.95 -4.20 -12.83
CA ILE A 499 -7.16 -3.99 -13.64
C ILE A 499 -7.27 -5.06 -14.73
N ILE A 500 -6.18 -5.32 -15.45
CA ILE A 500 -6.19 -6.11 -16.68
C ILE A 500 -6.16 -7.61 -16.41
N ILE A 501 -5.33 -8.09 -15.48
CA ILE A 501 -5.13 -9.53 -15.25
C ILE A 501 -6.41 -10.21 -14.76
N PRO A 502 -7.15 -9.68 -13.77
CA PRO A 502 -8.37 -10.34 -13.33
C PRO A 502 -9.43 -10.40 -14.43
N TYR A 503 -9.51 -9.37 -15.28
CA TYR A 503 -10.36 -9.38 -16.46
C TYR A 503 -9.95 -10.51 -17.43
N MET A 504 -8.66 -10.63 -17.76
CA MET A 504 -8.16 -11.68 -18.63
C MET A 504 -8.43 -13.07 -18.07
N LEU A 505 -8.15 -13.28 -16.79
CA LEU A 505 -8.40 -14.54 -16.11
C LEU A 505 -9.89 -14.90 -16.13
N LYS A 506 -10.78 -13.93 -15.91
CA LYS A 506 -12.24 -14.16 -15.99
C LYS A 506 -12.68 -14.62 -17.38
N GLN A 507 -12.09 -14.06 -18.45
CA GLN A 507 -12.41 -14.44 -19.84
C GLN A 507 -11.81 -15.81 -20.23
N LEU A 508 -10.62 -16.13 -19.74
CA LEU A 508 -9.88 -17.33 -20.13
C LEU A 508 -10.26 -18.56 -19.30
N SER A 509 -10.58 -18.38 -18.02
CA SER A 509 -10.84 -19.47 -17.06
C SER A 509 -11.87 -20.48 -17.55
N PRO A 510 -13.04 -20.11 -18.13
CA PRO A 510 -14.02 -21.09 -18.60
C PRO A 510 -13.48 -22.04 -19.67
N SER A 511 -12.56 -21.57 -20.52
CA SER A 511 -11.99 -22.35 -21.62
C SER A 511 -10.68 -23.08 -21.25
N CYS A 512 -9.97 -22.58 -20.23
CA CYS A 512 -8.64 -23.08 -19.86
C CYS A 512 -8.67 -23.98 -18.63
N SER A 513 -9.44 -23.62 -17.59
CA SER A 513 -9.43 -24.31 -16.28
C SER A 513 -9.76 -25.80 -16.35
N PRO A 514 -10.74 -26.27 -17.16
CA PRO A 514 -11.04 -27.70 -17.29
C PRO A 514 -9.86 -28.52 -17.83
N GLU A 515 -8.98 -27.89 -18.61
CA GLU A 515 -7.82 -28.52 -19.24
C GLU A 515 -6.58 -28.47 -18.37
N LEU A 516 -6.56 -27.65 -17.31
CA LEU A 516 -5.39 -27.50 -16.44
C LEU A 516 -5.01 -28.78 -15.67
N PRO A 517 -5.95 -29.55 -15.08
CA PRO A 517 -5.61 -30.71 -14.25
C PRO A 517 -4.69 -31.74 -14.92
N LYS A 518 -4.76 -31.93 -16.25
CA LYS A 518 -3.90 -32.89 -16.97
C LYS A 518 -2.40 -32.55 -16.91
N TYR A 519 -2.05 -31.29 -16.64
CA TYR A 519 -0.65 -30.88 -16.51
C TYR A 519 -0.07 -31.21 -15.12
N LYS A 520 -0.89 -31.63 -14.14
CA LYS A 520 -0.41 -32.07 -12.83
C LYS A 520 0.44 -33.33 -12.93
N GLU A 521 0.14 -34.19 -13.90
CA GLU A 521 0.91 -35.42 -14.18
C GLU A 521 2.35 -35.14 -14.64
N LEU A 522 2.65 -33.90 -15.06
CA LEU A 522 4.00 -33.48 -15.47
C LEU A 522 4.86 -32.98 -14.30
N ILE A 523 4.29 -32.87 -13.11
CA ILE A 523 4.96 -32.35 -11.91
C ILE A 523 5.39 -33.53 -11.05
N PHE A 524 6.69 -33.60 -10.72
CA PHE A 524 7.19 -34.61 -9.78
C PHE A 524 6.53 -34.44 -8.42
N GLU A 525 6.19 -35.56 -7.77
CA GLU A 525 5.48 -35.57 -6.48
C GLU A 525 6.19 -34.70 -5.42
N ASP A 526 7.52 -34.80 -5.37
CA ASP A 526 8.37 -34.04 -4.44
C ASP A 526 8.29 -32.52 -4.66
N PHE A 527 7.97 -32.07 -5.88
CA PHE A 527 7.88 -30.66 -6.25
C PHE A 527 6.44 -30.12 -6.27
N SER A 528 5.44 -30.99 -6.08
CA SER A 528 4.01 -30.64 -6.16
C SER A 528 3.58 -29.59 -5.13
N ARG A 529 4.34 -29.39 -4.05
CA ARG A 529 4.11 -28.32 -3.07
C ARG A 529 4.52 -26.93 -3.58
N PHE A 530 5.51 -26.85 -4.47
CA PHE A 530 6.09 -25.59 -4.95
C PHE A 530 5.57 -25.19 -6.33
N ILE A 531 5.09 -26.18 -7.10
CA ILE A 531 4.65 -26.01 -8.48
C ILE A 531 3.15 -26.32 -8.55
N LEU A 532 2.34 -25.28 -8.71
CA LEU A 532 0.88 -25.41 -8.88
C LEU A 532 0.50 -24.99 -10.30
N VAL A 533 -0.34 -25.78 -10.96
CA VAL A 533 -0.73 -25.56 -12.36
C VAL A 533 -1.53 -24.28 -12.52
N GLU A 534 -2.45 -24.02 -11.59
CA GLU A 534 -3.30 -22.83 -11.56
C GLU A 534 -2.43 -21.55 -11.46
N ASN A 535 -1.40 -21.62 -10.61
CA ASN A 535 -0.38 -20.58 -10.44
C ASN A 535 0.46 -20.35 -11.70
N ILE A 536 0.84 -21.40 -12.43
CA ILE A 536 1.57 -21.28 -13.71
C ILE A 536 0.67 -20.69 -14.79
N PHE A 537 -0.61 -21.09 -14.84
CA PHE A 537 -1.57 -20.51 -15.78
C PHE A 537 -1.67 -19.00 -15.60
N GLU A 538 -1.79 -18.52 -14.35
CA GLU A 538 -1.83 -17.08 -14.07
C GLU A 538 -0.51 -16.37 -14.43
N GLU A 539 0.65 -16.99 -14.18
CA GLU A 539 1.95 -16.46 -14.62
C GLU A 539 2.03 -16.32 -16.14
N VAL A 540 1.54 -17.30 -16.91
CA VAL A 540 1.52 -17.26 -18.38
C VAL A 540 0.64 -16.12 -18.87
N VAL A 541 -0.56 -15.96 -18.29
CA VAL A 541 -1.48 -14.86 -18.62
C VAL A 541 -0.83 -13.51 -18.28
N LEU A 542 -0.18 -13.42 -17.14
CA LEU A 542 0.52 -12.22 -16.70
C LEU A 542 1.67 -11.83 -17.63
N GLN A 543 2.55 -12.77 -17.98
CA GLN A 543 3.67 -12.57 -18.89
C GLN A 543 3.21 -12.03 -20.25
N SER A 544 2.06 -12.50 -20.74
CA SER A 544 1.56 -12.16 -22.07
C SER A 544 1.23 -10.67 -22.30
N VAL A 545 0.91 -9.93 -21.24
CA VAL A 545 0.51 -8.51 -21.32
C VAL A 545 1.51 -7.57 -20.65
N SER A 546 2.42 -8.12 -19.85
CA SER A 546 3.41 -7.34 -19.10
C SER A 546 4.28 -6.48 -20.01
N LYS A 547 4.69 -7.02 -21.17
CA LYS A 547 5.46 -6.27 -22.17
C LYS A 547 4.70 -5.03 -22.68
N ASP A 548 3.42 -5.17 -23.02
CA ASP A 548 2.60 -4.07 -23.54
C ASP A 548 2.37 -2.98 -22.48
N ILE A 549 2.09 -3.38 -21.23
CA ILE A 549 1.93 -2.46 -20.10
C ILE A 549 3.23 -1.70 -19.83
N MET A 550 4.36 -2.41 -19.78
CA MET A 550 5.66 -1.80 -19.55
C MET A 550 6.04 -0.83 -20.67
N MET A 551 5.76 -1.21 -21.92
CA MET A 551 5.98 -0.35 -23.08
C MET A 551 5.13 0.91 -23.03
N ALA A 552 3.84 0.81 -22.69
CA ALA A 552 2.97 1.99 -22.56
C ALA A 552 3.47 2.98 -21.49
N VAL A 553 3.90 2.48 -20.31
CA VAL A 553 4.47 3.33 -19.24
C VAL A 553 5.81 3.93 -19.67
N LYS A 554 6.65 3.14 -20.37
CA LYS A 554 7.93 3.62 -20.92
C LYS A 554 7.72 4.71 -21.96
N GLU A 555 6.77 4.55 -22.88
CA GLU A 555 6.40 5.57 -23.88
C GLU A 555 5.95 6.87 -23.23
N ALA A 556 5.08 6.79 -22.20
CA ALA A 556 4.65 7.96 -21.43
C ALA A 556 5.85 8.69 -20.79
N ALA A 557 6.81 7.94 -20.23
CA ALA A 557 8.04 8.49 -19.66
C ALA A 557 8.97 9.10 -20.74
N VAL A 558 9.10 8.48 -21.91
CA VAL A 558 9.88 9.00 -23.04
C VAL A 558 9.32 10.35 -23.52
N GLN A 559 8.00 10.48 -23.51
CA GLN A 559 7.25 11.70 -23.85
C GLN A 559 7.20 12.72 -22.70
N ARG A 560 7.80 12.43 -21.54
CA ARG A 560 7.76 13.26 -20.33
C ARG A 560 6.34 13.63 -19.88
N ARG A 561 5.36 12.78 -20.18
CA ARG A 561 3.97 12.99 -19.73
C ARG A 561 3.96 13.10 -18.21
N HIS A 562 3.28 14.12 -17.71
CA HIS A 562 3.18 14.43 -16.28
C HIS A 562 4.54 14.39 -15.53
N ASN A 563 5.62 14.89 -16.14
CA ASN A 563 6.96 14.92 -15.54
C ASN A 563 7.50 13.54 -15.14
N LEU A 564 7.21 12.51 -15.94
CA LEU A 564 7.87 11.22 -15.80
C LEU A 564 9.26 11.24 -16.43
N TYR A 565 10.22 10.64 -15.74
CA TYR A 565 11.61 10.52 -16.17
C TYR A 565 11.88 9.19 -16.86
N ARG A 566 12.72 9.26 -17.89
CA ARG A 566 13.26 8.08 -18.59
C ARG A 566 14.10 7.24 -17.63
N ASP A 567 14.05 5.93 -17.78
CA ASP A 567 14.84 5.00 -16.95
C ASP A 567 16.36 5.20 -17.12
N SER A 568 16.80 5.76 -18.26
CA SER A 568 18.20 6.10 -18.52
C SER A 568 18.69 7.35 -17.78
N MET A 569 17.83 8.06 -17.05
CA MET A 569 18.23 9.26 -16.34
C MET A 569 19.01 8.87 -15.09
N VAL A 570 20.29 9.21 -15.04
CA VAL A 570 21.14 9.04 -13.86
C VAL A 570 21.41 10.43 -13.29
N LEU A 571 21.01 10.67 -12.04
CA LEU A 571 21.41 11.87 -11.32
C LEU A 571 22.89 11.72 -10.93
N THR A 572 23.80 12.40 -11.63
CA THR A 572 25.24 12.39 -11.36
C THR A 572 25.64 13.03 -10.02
N ASN A 573 24.67 13.61 -9.30
CA ASN A 573 24.84 14.23 -7.98
C ASN A 573 24.29 13.35 -6.83
N SER A 574 24.10 12.05 -7.06
CA SER A 574 23.77 11.11 -5.99
C SER A 574 24.95 11.06 -5.01
N ASP A 575 24.77 11.67 -3.84
CA ASP A 575 25.79 11.71 -2.78
C ASP A 575 26.17 10.28 -2.40
N PRO A 576 27.39 9.81 -2.73
CA PRO A 576 27.79 8.42 -2.52
C PRO A 576 27.68 8.03 -1.06
N ASN A 577 27.79 8.99 -0.14
CA ASN A 577 27.76 8.75 1.30
C ASN A 577 26.35 8.87 1.90
N LEU A 578 25.30 9.12 1.11
CA LEU A 578 23.96 9.28 1.66
C LEU A 578 23.48 8.02 2.41
N HIS A 579 23.85 6.84 1.91
CA HIS A 579 23.52 5.56 2.54
C HIS A 579 24.28 5.29 3.85
N LEU A 580 25.34 6.06 4.14
CA LEU A 580 26.09 5.99 5.40
C LEU A 580 25.43 6.82 6.51
N LEU A 581 24.43 7.63 6.16
CA LEU A 581 23.64 8.41 7.10
C LEU A 581 22.57 7.49 7.67
N GLY A 582 22.67 7.24 8.97
CA GLY A 582 21.89 6.21 9.65
C GLY A 582 20.37 6.33 9.47
N GLU A 583 19.68 5.21 9.68
CA GLU A 583 18.21 5.09 9.65
C GLU A 583 17.53 5.66 10.92
N ASP A 584 18.33 6.26 11.82
CA ASP A 584 17.92 6.68 13.15
C ASP A 584 17.21 8.04 13.14
N THR A 585 16.28 8.21 14.09
CA THR A 585 15.56 9.46 14.31
C THR A 585 16.44 10.43 15.09
N ILE A 586 16.53 11.68 14.63
CA ILE A 586 17.34 12.70 15.30
C ILE A 586 16.54 13.28 16.47
N ASP A 587 17.13 13.22 17.68
CA ASP A 587 16.60 13.89 18.87
C ASP A 587 17.15 15.32 18.96
N TRP A 588 16.46 16.24 18.29
CA TRP A 588 16.82 17.66 18.33
C TRP A 588 16.75 18.24 19.75
N ALA A 589 15.80 17.79 20.59
CA ALA A 589 15.59 18.34 21.93
C ALA A 589 16.66 17.87 22.94
N GLY A 590 17.11 16.62 22.85
CA GLY A 590 18.17 16.06 23.70
C GLY A 590 19.56 16.61 23.36
N GLN A 591 19.87 16.77 22.08
CA GLN A 591 21.21 17.19 21.62
C GLN A 591 21.49 18.68 21.91
N ILE A 592 20.49 19.56 21.80
CA ILE A 592 20.65 20.99 22.11
C ILE A 592 20.83 21.23 23.62
N ARG A 593 20.25 20.35 24.46
CA ARG A 593 20.39 20.43 25.92
C ARG A 593 21.77 19.97 26.42
N GLY A 594 22.44 19.05 25.70
CA GLY A 594 23.78 18.55 26.02
C GLY A 594 24.90 19.59 25.86
N VAL A 595 24.75 20.57 24.96
CA VAL A 595 25.79 21.60 24.71
C VAL A 595 25.88 22.63 25.85
N LYS A 596 24.87 22.72 26.73
CA LYS A 596 24.90 23.60 27.92
C LYS A 596 25.46 22.93 29.19
N GLY A 597 25.91 21.67 29.11
CA GLY A 597 26.13 20.83 30.30
C GLY A 597 27.56 20.46 30.67
N GLU A 598 28.59 20.79 29.89
CA GLU A 598 29.97 20.36 30.20
C GLU A 598 31.02 21.43 29.94
N ARG A 599 31.14 22.38 30.87
CA ARG A 599 32.43 23.02 31.19
C ARG A 599 32.46 23.33 32.68
N GLN A 600 32.85 22.36 33.49
CA GLN A 600 33.47 22.62 34.79
C GLN A 600 34.55 21.57 35.07
N GLY A 601 35.79 22.06 35.01
CA GLY A 601 36.93 21.73 35.87
C GLY A 601 37.23 20.27 36.20
N GLY A 602 38.32 19.76 35.64
CA GLY A 602 39.04 18.60 36.14
C GLY A 602 40.45 18.58 35.54
N GLU A 603 41.38 19.20 36.25
CA GLU A 603 42.82 19.13 36.00
C GLU A 603 43.30 17.68 36.01
N ASN A 604 44.13 17.29 35.05
CA ASN A 604 45.25 16.41 35.37
C ASN A 604 46.41 16.57 34.37
N GLU A 605 47.58 16.61 34.96
CA GLU A 605 48.88 16.98 34.41
C GLU A 605 49.50 15.89 33.52
N GLY A 606 50.23 16.37 32.51
CA GLY A 606 51.52 15.90 32.01
C GLY A 606 51.84 14.40 31.91
N GLN A 607 52.10 13.94 30.68
CA GLN A 607 53.34 13.23 30.35
C GLN A 607 53.68 13.30 28.85
N THR A 608 54.87 13.87 28.64
CA THR A 608 55.83 14.00 27.54
C THR A 608 55.94 12.91 26.46
N GLU A 609 56.16 13.40 25.23
CA GLU A 609 57.14 12.99 24.19
C GLU A 609 57.17 11.52 23.70
N GLN A 610 57.54 11.16 22.47
CA GLN A 610 57.94 11.79 21.20
C GLN A 610 57.91 10.59 20.21
N ASP A 611 57.52 10.79 18.95
CA ASP A 611 58.36 10.44 17.79
C ASP A 611 57.61 10.71 16.48
N LEU A 612 58.26 11.54 15.66
CA LEU A 612 57.92 11.81 14.27
C LEU A 612 58.35 10.62 13.41
N GLU A 613 57.57 10.32 12.37
CA GLU A 613 58.14 10.36 11.02
C GLU A 613 57.06 10.56 9.93
N THR A 614 57.32 11.58 9.13
CA THR A 614 56.66 12.00 7.90
C THR A 614 56.81 10.96 6.79
N GLU A 615 55.74 10.71 6.01
CA GLU A 615 55.84 10.67 4.55
C GLU A 615 54.47 10.82 3.85
N LYS A 616 54.48 11.58 2.76
CA LYS A 616 53.35 11.93 1.87
C LYS A 616 53.38 11.05 0.60
N PRO A 617 52.36 11.08 -0.28
CA PRO A 617 51.76 9.91 -0.90
C PRO A 617 52.35 9.51 -2.28
N VAL A 618 52.10 8.27 -2.69
CA VAL A 618 52.27 7.79 -4.08
C VAL A 618 50.97 7.13 -4.55
N ASN A 619 50.49 7.57 -5.73
CA ASN A 619 49.31 7.09 -6.45
C ASN A 619 49.70 6.01 -7.49
N PRO A 620 48.74 5.34 -8.18
CA PRO A 620 48.72 3.88 -8.29
C PRO A 620 49.21 3.32 -9.63
N ILE A 621 49.54 2.02 -9.63
CA ILE A 621 49.79 1.21 -10.84
C ILE A 621 48.54 0.40 -11.19
N GLN A 622 48.22 0.42 -12.49
CA GLN A 622 47.12 -0.21 -13.20
C GLN A 622 47.16 -1.75 -13.12
N GLN A 623 46.00 -2.38 -12.97
CA GLN A 623 45.76 -3.75 -13.43
C GLN A 623 44.42 -3.81 -14.18
N GLU A 624 44.49 -4.27 -15.43
CA GLU A 624 43.37 -4.54 -16.33
C GLU A 624 42.55 -5.75 -15.85
N PRO A 625 41.21 -5.76 -15.99
CA PRO A 625 40.41 -6.95 -15.77
C PRO A 625 40.25 -7.76 -17.06
N ILE A 626 40.59 -9.04 -16.97
CA ILE A 626 40.29 -10.10 -17.94
C ILE A 626 38.77 -10.34 -17.99
N GLU A 627 38.18 -10.22 -19.17
CA GLU A 627 36.78 -10.56 -19.44
C GLU A 627 36.55 -12.08 -19.31
N LYS A 628 35.60 -12.48 -18.46
CA LYS A 628 34.91 -13.77 -18.54
C LYS A 628 33.45 -13.49 -18.91
N GLU A 629 33.00 -14.04 -20.03
CA GLU A 629 31.60 -14.02 -20.46
C GLU A 629 30.70 -14.79 -19.47
N PRO A 630 29.54 -14.24 -19.09
CA PRO A 630 28.45 -15.01 -18.50
C PRO A 630 27.39 -15.37 -19.56
N GLY A 631 26.95 -16.62 -19.50
CA GLY A 631 25.90 -17.19 -20.34
C GLY A 631 24.49 -16.62 -20.09
N SER A 632 23.62 -16.92 -21.06
CA SER A 632 22.20 -16.56 -21.17
C SER A 632 21.34 -16.84 -19.93
N PRO A 633 20.39 -15.94 -19.61
CA PRO A 633 19.18 -16.37 -18.90
C PRO A 633 17.86 -15.70 -19.40
N ASP A 634 16.88 -16.56 -19.70
CA ASP A 634 15.43 -16.29 -19.59
C ASP A 634 15.02 -16.50 -18.12
N SER A 635 14.47 -15.50 -17.43
CA SER A 635 14.02 -15.67 -16.03
C SER A 635 12.64 -15.06 -15.76
N ILE A 636 11.81 -15.89 -15.12
CA ILE A 636 10.36 -15.84 -14.98
C ILE A 636 9.91 -15.27 -13.61
N SER A 637 10.85 -14.84 -12.78
CA SER A 637 10.64 -14.40 -11.39
C SER A 637 10.16 -12.94 -11.24
N GLU A 638 10.37 -12.07 -12.24
CA GLU A 638 10.25 -10.61 -12.06
C GLU A 638 8.82 -10.04 -12.15
N ILE A 639 7.83 -10.84 -12.58
CA ILE A 639 6.52 -10.30 -13.00
C ILE A 639 5.40 -10.62 -11.98
N ARG A 640 5.55 -11.67 -11.15
CA ARG A 640 4.46 -12.22 -10.32
C ARG A 640 3.96 -11.30 -9.20
N ASP A 641 4.84 -10.48 -8.64
CA ASP A 641 4.55 -9.66 -7.45
C ASP A 641 3.62 -8.45 -7.72
N LEU A 642 3.15 -8.28 -8.96
CA LEU A 642 2.38 -7.11 -9.41
C LEU A 642 0.86 -7.24 -9.27
N ILE A 643 0.31 -8.41 -8.93
CA ILE A 643 -1.14 -8.71 -8.98
C ILE A 643 -1.87 -8.39 -7.66
N ASN A 644 -1.16 -7.94 -6.63
CA ASN A 644 -1.70 -8.00 -5.27
C ASN A 644 -2.38 -6.71 -4.79
N PRO A 645 -3.71 -6.69 -4.54
CA PRO A 645 -4.43 -5.45 -4.24
C PRO A 645 -4.11 -4.84 -2.87
N ASN A 646 -3.58 -5.61 -1.92
CA ASN A 646 -3.12 -5.10 -0.61
C ASN A 646 -1.66 -5.44 -0.25
N ALA A 647 -0.96 -6.26 -1.04
CA ALA A 647 0.51 -6.30 -0.95
C ALA A 647 1.16 -5.24 -1.87
N LEU A 648 0.43 -4.15 -2.11
CA LEU A 648 1.01 -2.92 -2.63
C LEU A 648 2.09 -2.41 -1.68
N THR A 649 2.04 -2.76 -0.42
CA THR A 649 3.15 -2.65 0.49
C THR A 649 4.09 -3.85 0.36
N LEU A 650 4.81 -4.03 -0.76
CA LEU A 650 5.99 -4.90 -0.87
C LEU A 650 7.18 -4.09 -1.40
N ARG A 651 8.03 -3.63 -0.48
CA ARG A 651 9.48 -3.45 -0.71
C ARG A 651 10.09 -4.77 -1.19
N ASN A 652 10.07 -5.02 -2.49
CA ASN A 652 11.05 -5.76 -3.29
C ASN A 652 10.37 -6.21 -4.59
N VAL A 653 10.11 -5.24 -5.46
CA VAL A 653 10.10 -5.48 -6.90
C VAL A 653 10.77 -4.27 -7.48
N HIS A 654 12.09 -4.37 -7.56
CA HIS A 654 12.89 -3.53 -8.43
C HIS A 654 13.91 -4.40 -9.13
N LEU A 655 13.47 -5.22 -10.07
CA LEU A 655 14.34 -5.84 -11.05
C LEU A 655 13.59 -5.94 -12.37
N GLU A 656 13.84 -4.96 -13.21
CA GLU A 656 14.01 -5.12 -14.65
C GLU A 656 14.79 -3.87 -15.03
N TRP A 657 16.03 -4.00 -15.51
CA TRP A 657 16.70 -3.07 -16.44
C TRP A 657 18.18 -3.47 -16.55
N LYS A 658 18.48 -4.51 -17.34
CA LYS A 658 19.70 -4.51 -18.21
C LYS A 658 19.89 -5.61 -19.27
N SER A 659 18.97 -6.54 -19.53
CA SER A 659 19.17 -7.51 -20.65
C SER A 659 18.38 -7.24 -21.94
N TYR A 660 17.50 -6.23 -21.97
CA TYR A 660 16.66 -5.94 -23.15
C TYR A 660 17.40 -5.16 -24.24
N TYR A 661 18.57 -5.65 -24.69
CA TYR A 661 19.15 -5.38 -26.01
C TYR A 661 20.32 -6.35 -26.26
N ARG A 662 20.04 -7.56 -26.75
CA ARG A 662 20.78 -8.19 -27.87
C ARG A 662 20.24 -9.59 -28.20
N VAL A 663 20.22 -9.85 -29.51
CA VAL A 663 19.97 -11.10 -30.23
C VAL A 663 18.50 -11.51 -30.40
N SER A 664 17.87 -10.93 -31.43
CA SER A 664 17.35 -11.75 -32.51
C SER A 664 17.28 -10.92 -33.78
N ASP A 665 18.43 -10.72 -34.43
CA ASP A 665 18.47 -10.57 -35.88
C ASP A 665 19.90 -10.78 -36.41
N ARG A 666 20.20 -12.03 -36.78
CA ARG A 666 21.23 -12.36 -37.77
C ARG A 666 20.79 -13.59 -38.54
N ALA A 667 19.93 -13.34 -39.52
CA ALA A 667 20.06 -13.88 -40.88
C ALA A 667 18.94 -13.30 -41.73
N SER A 668 19.17 -12.13 -42.36
CA SER A 668 18.63 -11.78 -43.70
C SER A 668 18.66 -10.28 -44.03
N TRP A 669 19.73 -9.52 -43.74
CA TRP A 669 19.95 -8.23 -44.42
C TRP A 669 21.43 -8.01 -44.72
N GLN A 670 21.89 -8.56 -45.84
CA GLN A 670 23.06 -8.09 -46.56
C GLN A 670 22.56 -7.45 -47.86
N ARG A 671 22.47 -6.12 -47.91
CA ARG A 671 22.98 -5.29 -49.01
C ARG A 671 22.52 -3.83 -48.93
N ILE A 672 23.52 -2.97 -49.11
CA ILE A 672 23.49 -1.60 -49.65
C ILE A 672 23.34 -0.49 -48.60
N GLU A 673 24.49 -0.01 -48.13
CA GLU A 673 24.78 1.43 -48.05
C GLU A 673 25.91 1.72 -49.04
N VAL A 674 25.67 2.63 -49.99
CA VAL A 674 26.65 3.65 -50.41
C VAL A 674 25.81 4.83 -50.90
N GLY A 675 25.93 5.98 -50.22
CA GLY A 675 25.20 7.19 -50.55
C GLY A 675 25.81 7.95 -51.73
N VAL A 676 25.04 8.90 -52.26
CA VAL A 676 25.53 10.08 -52.99
C VAL A 676 24.51 11.21 -52.80
N GLU A 677 25.03 12.39 -52.47
CA GLU A 677 24.34 13.67 -52.38
C GLU A 677 23.77 14.16 -53.73
N ASN A 678 22.89 15.16 -53.61
CA ASN A 678 22.63 16.28 -54.53
C ASN A 678 21.28 16.35 -55.26
N SER A 679 20.64 17.48 -54.93
CA SER A 679 20.08 18.47 -55.85
C SER A 679 18.78 18.16 -56.60
N SER A 680 17.76 18.92 -56.19
CA SER A 680 16.93 19.81 -57.01
C SER A 680 16.06 19.26 -58.14
N GLU A 681 14.90 19.91 -58.22
CA GLU A 681 14.11 20.19 -59.41
C GLU A 681 13.01 19.22 -59.84
N SER A 682 11.78 19.73 -59.61
CA SER A 682 10.69 19.85 -60.59
C SER A 682 9.90 18.61 -61.05
N GLY A 683 8.57 18.80 -61.08
CA GLY A 683 7.77 18.32 -62.21
C GLY A 683 6.68 17.30 -61.91
N HIS A 684 5.53 17.78 -61.44
CA HIS A 684 4.21 17.68 -62.10
C HIS A 684 3.71 16.37 -62.77
N ILE A 685 2.42 16.12 -62.51
CA ILE A 685 1.35 15.44 -63.32
C ILE A 685 1.10 13.97 -62.94
N LEU A 686 0.06 13.64 -62.13
CA LEU A 686 -1.38 13.47 -62.44
C LEU A 686 -1.68 12.42 -63.52
N VAL A 687 -2.29 11.28 -63.13
CA VAL A 687 -3.73 11.02 -63.21
C VAL A 687 -4.14 10.19 -62.00
#